data_AF-A0A829HFZ3-F1
#
_entry.id   AF-A0A829HFZ3-F1
#
_cell.length_a   1.000
_cell.length_b   1.000
_cell.length_c   1.000
_cell.angle_alpha   90.00
_cell.angle_beta   90.00
_cell.angle_gamma   90.00
#
_symmetry.space_group_name_H-M   'P 1'
#
loop_
_entity.id
_entity.type
_entity.pdbx_description
1 polymer ?
#
loop_
_entity_poly.entity_id
_entity_poly.type
_entity_poly.pdbx_seq_one_letter_code
_entity_poly.pdbx_strand_id
1 'polypeptide(L)'
;MAHRIYLYNVDHDKQNTYSGYLGEWNYEIPQLLLPLFFIQPTRKGHLLYFDRLGGIAYLQRFYDLLNATYQLDGQADFVEAQQTMFELLQNLPYEQFEMDATDVFNMNEDSHRQQAQDWLEEIVEKKFLYDQAITLRDLSVLNPILARSGYESFLEILQTDWIQWGLGYWEAWLYRDATESFEKNGLWGLKNRKGETVVTPQFSQISAFNQDGIAVFTCNEKKGYINHYGKILVEAQFSEAYESFQIEEQNYAVVHPQHAPERQGVICLDNGEWKIPACYDAIEQLLYSDTFNILHQAKYQLFNLQHQLVITESSGSPFEQHYLNEQHKLYSYELVGTTKRRYFLSDGTYLGEFLEDVLQPLSHGYLWINPNKFQRKISILKPNAELLIDEVDQLKDWSAYGYTSFAYRKQKKWYVYQTETHEFLLQQGVDKLIEGNYLNDLNDIYPFEDAGKYGLFDAAQQKWLIPLSHQFERIEHVSHGFFQCVAATGRSYYDAQTKYLSEHFDYIAPAILRYDLGLGQLTLFKGLELFFINQQRQLEKAEPDQVGQFYLQRFNFQAKDFKFFEQFYLRWKTAQGDIYFDQLKAKTLLKIAQSFEEHDDIAQAIQYYQAAVDQGDCESMVALGLMYDNGESVEQDYTRALNYYQQAAHLGNAWGWNNLGCMYLKGHGVDQNIQQAIDCFKQSIQLGNGQACKNLAGLYYDGVEVEQDLEAAQDYYQRAEKQLYFCGEQLADLYYRKAAYDQLAKLIKRDKTDAYTAIYYGLMYEAGHQFKQNIKKAIQYFEKALDYADYHYVLKQLLFYYGESEQFKNPAKYKHWKNYIDSNEIQLS
;
A
#
# COMPACT_ATOMS: atom_id res chain seq x y z
N MET A 1 15.61 -10.39 -0.26
CA MET A 1 14.76 -11.57 0.02
C MET A 1 13.38 -11.03 0.34
N ALA A 2 12.33 -11.55 -0.31
CA ALA A 2 10.96 -11.12 0.00
C ALA A 2 10.57 -11.66 1.39
N HIS A 3 9.97 -10.82 2.23
CA HIS A 3 9.45 -11.23 3.55
C HIS A 3 8.08 -11.88 3.34
N ARG A 4 7.90 -13.13 3.80
CA ARG A 4 6.74 -13.96 3.47
C ARG A 4 5.95 -14.43 4.69
N ILE A 5 4.68 -14.75 4.45
CA ILE A 5 3.78 -15.44 5.38
C ILE A 5 3.51 -16.82 4.80
N TYR A 6 3.57 -17.87 5.61
CA TYR A 6 3.26 -19.23 5.21
C TYR A 6 2.04 -19.76 5.97
N LEU A 7 1.14 -20.45 5.29
CA LEU A 7 -0.03 -21.09 5.89
C LEU A 7 0.10 -22.62 5.82
N TYR A 8 -0.25 -23.36 6.87
CA TYR A 8 -0.21 -24.82 6.94
C TYR A 8 -1.55 -25.38 7.41
N ASN A 9 -1.82 -26.67 7.14
CA ASN A 9 -2.90 -27.42 7.80
C ASN A 9 -2.30 -28.41 8.80
N VAL A 10 -2.73 -28.34 10.06
CA VAL A 10 -2.15 -29.08 11.18
C VAL A 10 -3.23 -29.71 12.06
N ASP A 11 -2.88 -30.83 12.71
CA ASP A 11 -3.73 -31.44 13.74
C ASP A 11 -3.68 -30.68 15.07
N HIS A 12 -4.70 -30.87 15.91
CA HIS A 12 -4.87 -30.18 17.19
C HIS A 12 -3.64 -30.30 18.12
N ASP A 13 -2.94 -31.44 18.06
CA ASP A 13 -1.77 -31.73 18.91
C ASP A 13 -0.42 -31.38 18.27
N LYS A 14 -0.43 -30.88 17.03
CA LYS A 14 0.75 -30.42 16.27
C LYS A 14 1.79 -31.50 16.04
N GLN A 15 1.32 -32.75 15.97
CA GLN A 15 2.16 -33.90 15.68
C GLN A 15 2.22 -34.14 14.17
N ASN A 16 1.18 -33.72 13.44
CA ASN A 16 1.06 -33.94 12.02
C ASN A 16 0.72 -32.63 11.30
N THR A 17 1.57 -32.29 10.33
CA THR A 17 1.39 -31.17 9.41
C THR A 17 1.13 -31.75 8.02
N TYR A 18 0.27 -31.11 7.24
CA TYR A 18 0.09 -31.44 5.83
C TYR A 18 1.42 -31.31 5.09
N SER A 19 1.60 -32.04 3.99
CA SER A 19 2.89 -32.17 3.29
C SER A 19 3.28 -30.89 2.53
N GLY A 20 3.53 -29.79 3.24
CA GLY A 20 3.88 -28.46 2.69
C GLY A 20 2.95 -27.35 3.18
N TYR A 21 3.39 -26.10 2.97
CA TYR A 21 2.55 -24.92 3.21
C TYR A 21 1.52 -24.78 2.10
N LEU A 22 0.30 -24.40 2.46
CA LEU A 22 -0.82 -24.29 1.56
C LEU A 22 -0.77 -23.07 0.64
N GLY A 23 -0.13 -22.00 1.09
CA GLY A 23 0.01 -20.74 0.37
C GLY A 23 1.07 -19.87 1.02
N GLU A 24 1.76 -19.08 0.21
CA GLU A 24 2.69 -18.05 0.67
C GLU A 24 2.29 -16.67 0.17
N TRP A 25 2.36 -15.67 1.05
CA TRP A 25 2.00 -14.28 0.73
C TRP A 25 3.08 -13.32 1.19
N ASN A 26 3.04 -12.09 0.69
CA ASN A 26 3.94 -11.03 1.15
C ASN A 26 3.45 -10.44 2.50
N TYR A 27 3.90 -9.23 2.82
CA TYR A 27 3.79 -8.49 4.08
C TYR A 27 2.47 -8.52 4.87
N GLU A 28 1.33 -8.89 4.28
CA GLU A 28 0.03 -8.94 4.96
C GLU A 28 -0.84 -10.11 4.50
N ILE A 29 -1.82 -10.48 5.35
CA ILE A 29 -2.82 -11.50 5.03
C ILE A 29 -3.75 -10.96 3.94
N PRO A 30 -3.92 -11.65 2.80
CA PRO A 30 -4.76 -11.18 1.70
C PRO A 30 -6.21 -10.91 2.11
N GLN A 31 -6.76 -9.79 1.66
CA GLN A 31 -8.01 -9.23 2.14
C GLN A 31 -9.21 -10.08 1.68
N LEU A 32 -9.06 -10.80 0.55
CA LEU A 32 -10.00 -11.82 0.10
C LEU A 32 -10.00 -13.08 0.98
N LEU A 33 -8.87 -13.41 1.62
CA LEU A 33 -8.72 -14.61 2.45
C LEU A 33 -8.80 -14.34 3.94
N LEU A 34 -8.71 -13.08 4.38
CA LEU A 34 -8.81 -12.68 5.78
C LEU A 34 -10.00 -13.33 6.52
N PRO A 35 -11.20 -13.47 5.91
CA PRO A 35 -12.32 -14.13 6.57
C PRO A 35 -12.11 -15.58 6.97
N LEU A 36 -11.16 -16.28 6.34
CA LEU A 36 -10.77 -17.65 6.68
C LEU A 36 -10.21 -17.76 8.11
N PHE A 37 -9.69 -16.66 8.66
CA PHE A 37 -8.96 -16.64 9.93
C PHE A 37 -9.76 -16.07 11.10
N PHE A 38 -11.07 -15.81 10.93
CA PHE A 38 -11.91 -15.17 11.94
C PHE A 38 -12.48 -16.11 13.02
N ILE A 39 -12.36 -17.42 12.83
CA ILE A 39 -12.93 -18.41 13.77
C ILE A 39 -11.84 -18.98 14.66
N GLN A 40 -12.04 -18.79 15.97
CA GLN A 40 -11.16 -19.25 17.04
C GLN A 40 -9.67 -18.94 16.80
N PRO A 41 -9.31 -17.69 16.44
CA PRO A 41 -7.91 -17.33 16.28
C PRO A 41 -7.19 -17.49 17.63
N THR A 42 -6.17 -18.32 17.67
CA THR A 42 -5.32 -18.58 18.83
C THR A 42 -3.85 -18.52 18.44
N ARG A 43 -2.92 -18.55 19.40
CA ARG A 43 -1.49 -18.57 19.10
C ARG A 43 -0.72 -19.50 20.03
N LYS A 44 0.40 -20.02 19.55
CA LYS A 44 1.41 -20.72 20.36
C LYS A 44 2.79 -20.25 19.96
N GLY A 45 3.40 -19.41 20.80
CA GLY A 45 4.65 -18.74 20.46
C GLY A 45 4.40 -17.62 19.46
N HIS A 46 5.11 -17.67 18.33
CA HIS A 46 4.95 -16.76 17.18
C HIS A 46 3.97 -17.30 16.12
N LEU A 47 3.53 -18.55 16.24
CA LEU A 47 2.61 -19.18 15.30
C LEU A 47 1.15 -18.87 15.67
N LEU A 48 0.33 -18.58 14.66
CA LEU A 48 -1.11 -18.35 14.78
C LEU A 48 -1.88 -19.59 14.36
N TYR A 49 -3.05 -19.83 14.95
CA TYR A 49 -3.88 -21.00 14.71
C TYR A 49 -5.34 -20.62 14.55
N PHE A 50 -6.03 -21.27 13.62
CA PHE A 50 -7.41 -20.95 13.28
C PHE A 50 -8.22 -22.22 13.05
N ASP A 51 -9.51 -22.18 13.39
CA ASP A 51 -10.43 -23.29 13.14
C ASP A 51 -10.72 -23.39 11.64
N ARG A 52 -10.35 -24.52 11.02
CA ARG A 52 -10.47 -24.70 9.57
C ARG A 52 -11.92 -24.68 9.12
N LEU A 53 -12.76 -25.51 9.74
CA LEU A 53 -14.13 -25.74 9.26
C LEU A 53 -14.99 -24.48 9.38
N GLY A 54 -14.94 -23.80 10.52
CA GLY A 54 -15.63 -22.54 10.74
C GLY A 54 -15.04 -21.41 9.91
N GLY A 55 -13.72 -21.37 9.73
CA GLY A 55 -13.05 -20.43 8.83
C GLY A 55 -13.56 -20.57 7.39
N ILE A 56 -13.60 -21.79 6.86
CA ILE A 56 -14.11 -22.09 5.51
C ILE A 56 -15.56 -21.63 5.37
N ALA A 57 -16.41 -21.95 6.34
CA ALA A 57 -17.81 -21.54 6.33
C ALA A 57 -17.97 -20.01 6.38
N TYR A 58 -17.09 -19.31 7.10
CA TYR A 58 -17.09 -17.85 7.12
C TYR A 58 -16.68 -17.29 5.75
N LEU A 59 -15.56 -17.77 5.20
CA LEU A 59 -15.06 -17.36 3.89
C LEU A 59 -16.11 -17.57 2.79
N GLN A 60 -16.84 -18.69 2.83
CA GLN A 60 -17.91 -18.97 1.86
C GLN A 60 -19.02 -17.91 1.90
N ARG A 61 -19.50 -17.51 3.08
CA ARG A 61 -20.50 -16.43 3.21
C ARG A 61 -19.99 -15.09 2.69
N PHE A 62 -18.69 -14.82 2.81
CA PHE A 62 -18.11 -13.61 2.25
C PHE A 62 -18.04 -13.67 0.72
N TYR A 63 -17.64 -14.81 0.14
CA TYR A 63 -17.69 -15.00 -1.31
C TYR A 63 -19.12 -14.98 -1.87
N ASP A 64 -20.11 -15.46 -1.11
CA ASP A 64 -21.52 -15.32 -1.46
C ASP A 64 -21.94 -13.84 -1.53
N LEU A 65 -21.46 -13.01 -0.60
CA LEU A 65 -21.67 -11.55 -0.64
C LEU A 65 -21.00 -10.92 -1.86
N LEU A 66 -19.72 -11.25 -2.13
CA LEU A 66 -18.99 -10.75 -3.30
C LEU A 66 -19.73 -11.08 -4.61
N ASN A 67 -20.15 -12.34 -4.75
CA ASN A 67 -20.92 -12.82 -5.88
C ASN A 67 -22.26 -12.09 -6.01
N ALA A 68 -23.01 -11.92 -4.91
CA ALA A 68 -24.29 -11.20 -4.93
C ALA A 68 -24.12 -9.71 -5.29
N THR A 69 -23.07 -9.05 -4.81
CA THR A 69 -22.79 -7.63 -5.09
C THR A 69 -22.33 -7.42 -6.54
N TYR A 70 -21.50 -8.31 -7.07
CA TYR A 70 -20.88 -8.15 -8.39
C TYR A 70 -21.51 -9.00 -9.52
N GLN A 71 -22.50 -9.83 -9.19
CA GLN A 71 -23.23 -10.71 -10.13
C GLN A 71 -22.30 -11.69 -10.88
N LEU A 72 -21.50 -12.44 -10.13
CA LEU A 72 -20.43 -13.30 -10.68
C LEU A 72 -20.89 -14.68 -11.13
N ASP A 73 -22.11 -15.11 -10.79
CA ASP A 73 -22.69 -16.43 -11.13
C ASP A 73 -22.64 -16.78 -12.63
N GLY A 74 -22.56 -15.78 -13.51
CA GLY A 74 -22.46 -15.97 -14.96
C GLY A 74 -21.02 -16.15 -15.49
N GLN A 75 -20.00 -16.03 -14.65
CA GLN A 75 -18.59 -16.10 -15.05
C GLN A 75 -18.01 -17.48 -14.75
N ALA A 76 -17.77 -18.26 -15.80
CA ALA A 76 -17.31 -19.65 -15.69
C ALA A 76 -16.01 -19.78 -14.88
N ASP A 77 -15.03 -18.90 -15.15
CA ASP A 77 -13.73 -18.92 -14.49
C ASP A 77 -13.83 -18.64 -12.98
N PHE A 78 -14.75 -17.76 -12.57
CA PHE A 78 -15.02 -17.50 -11.15
C PHE A 78 -15.63 -18.74 -10.47
N VAL A 79 -16.63 -19.35 -11.11
CA VAL A 79 -17.31 -20.55 -10.57
C VAL A 79 -16.33 -21.71 -10.42
N GLU A 80 -15.50 -21.95 -11.44
CA GLU A 80 -14.49 -23.02 -11.43
C GLU A 80 -13.42 -22.78 -10.33
N ALA A 81 -12.89 -21.56 -10.25
CA ALA A 81 -11.88 -21.20 -9.25
C ALA A 81 -12.43 -21.30 -7.82
N GLN A 82 -13.64 -20.79 -7.60
CA GLN A 82 -14.33 -20.85 -6.31
C GLN A 82 -14.56 -22.30 -5.88
N GLN A 83 -15.10 -23.13 -6.79
CA GLN A 83 -15.36 -24.54 -6.52
C GLN A 83 -14.05 -25.29 -6.18
N THR A 84 -13.01 -25.11 -6.99
CA THR A 84 -11.70 -25.74 -6.78
C THR A 84 -11.09 -25.35 -5.44
N MET A 85 -11.11 -24.06 -5.09
CA MET A 85 -10.60 -23.56 -3.81
C MET A 85 -11.35 -24.19 -2.63
N PHE A 86 -12.68 -24.19 -2.64
CA PHE A 86 -13.45 -24.74 -1.53
C PHE A 86 -13.36 -26.26 -1.44
N GLU A 87 -13.30 -26.98 -2.56
CA GLU A 87 -13.04 -28.43 -2.57
C GLU A 87 -11.67 -28.76 -1.96
N LEU A 88 -10.62 -28.02 -2.36
CA LEU A 88 -9.28 -28.13 -1.76
C LEU A 88 -9.33 -27.92 -0.25
N LEU A 89 -9.93 -26.82 0.22
CA LEU A 89 -9.96 -26.47 1.63
C LEU A 89 -10.76 -27.48 2.45
N GLN A 90 -11.86 -28.01 1.88
CA GLN A 90 -12.69 -29.02 2.53
C GLN A 90 -11.96 -30.37 2.66
N ASN A 91 -11.17 -30.76 1.66
CA ASN A 91 -10.44 -32.03 1.61
C ASN A 91 -9.15 -32.06 2.46
N LEU A 92 -8.77 -30.94 3.08
CA LEU A 92 -7.65 -30.90 4.01
C LEU A 92 -7.88 -31.83 5.23
N PRO A 93 -6.89 -32.64 5.61
CA PRO A 93 -7.08 -33.74 6.55
C PRO A 93 -7.21 -33.30 8.02
N TYR A 94 -6.72 -32.11 8.39
CA TYR A 94 -6.65 -31.68 9.78
C TYR A 94 -7.57 -30.51 10.11
N GLU A 95 -7.94 -30.35 11.38
CA GLU A 95 -8.96 -29.37 11.79
C GLU A 95 -8.46 -27.92 11.93
N GLN A 96 -7.15 -27.67 11.92
CA GLN A 96 -6.60 -26.33 12.14
C GLN A 96 -5.79 -25.82 10.95
N PHE A 97 -5.84 -24.51 10.76
CA PHE A 97 -4.80 -23.78 10.02
C PHE A 97 -3.75 -23.29 11.00
N GLU A 98 -2.48 -23.34 10.60
CA GLU A 98 -1.35 -22.71 11.30
C GLU A 98 -0.70 -21.69 10.38
N MET A 99 -0.49 -20.46 10.85
CA MET A 99 0.18 -19.42 10.08
C MET A 99 1.51 -19.06 10.74
N ASP A 100 2.56 -19.05 9.94
CA ASP A 100 3.90 -18.60 10.29
C ASP A 100 4.26 -17.34 9.51
N ALA A 101 4.34 -16.21 10.21
CA ALA A 101 4.74 -14.92 9.65
C ALA A 101 6.11 -14.45 10.18
N THR A 102 6.95 -15.39 10.61
CA THR A 102 8.28 -15.09 11.19
C THR A 102 9.15 -14.22 10.29
N ASP A 103 9.13 -14.45 8.97
CA ASP A 103 9.91 -13.65 8.02
C ASP A 103 9.47 -12.18 7.98
N VAL A 104 8.17 -11.92 8.12
CA VAL A 104 7.62 -10.57 8.26
C VAL A 104 7.95 -10.00 9.65
N PHE A 105 7.86 -10.82 10.70
CA PHE A 105 8.16 -10.38 12.06
C PHE A 105 9.62 -9.94 12.24
N ASN A 106 10.56 -10.48 11.46
CA ASN A 106 11.96 -10.05 11.47
C ASN A 106 12.16 -8.57 11.05
N MET A 107 11.13 -7.89 10.52
CA MET A 107 11.19 -6.47 10.12
C MET A 107 10.97 -5.49 11.28
N ASN A 108 10.57 -5.98 12.46
CA ASN A 108 10.32 -5.17 13.65
C ASN A 108 11.17 -5.67 14.82
N GLU A 109 11.60 -4.75 15.69
CA GLU A 109 12.40 -5.04 16.89
C GLU A 109 11.61 -5.77 18.00
N ASP A 110 10.28 -5.77 17.92
CA ASP A 110 9.41 -6.50 18.84
C ASP A 110 9.63 -8.02 18.75
N SER A 111 9.44 -8.74 19.86
CA SER A 111 9.52 -10.20 19.82
C SER A 111 8.45 -10.78 18.87
N HIS A 112 8.78 -11.82 18.10
CA HIS A 112 7.83 -12.48 17.20
C HIS A 112 6.56 -12.95 17.92
N ARG A 113 6.69 -13.29 19.20
CA ARG A 113 5.57 -13.66 20.08
C ARG A 113 4.60 -12.50 20.33
N GLN A 114 5.11 -11.28 20.41
CA GLN A 114 4.30 -10.07 20.57
C GLN A 114 3.66 -9.69 19.25
N GLN A 115 4.42 -9.69 18.16
CA GLN A 115 3.90 -9.38 16.83
C GLN A 115 2.76 -10.35 16.42
N ALA A 116 2.91 -11.65 16.72
CA ALA A 116 1.83 -12.62 16.56
C ALA A 116 0.60 -12.32 17.45
N GLN A 117 0.79 -11.80 18.66
CA GLN A 117 -0.36 -11.40 19.49
C GLN A 117 -1.08 -10.21 18.86
N ASP A 118 -0.35 -9.21 18.39
CA ASP A 118 -0.90 -8.01 17.75
C ASP A 118 -1.68 -8.36 16.48
N TRP A 119 -1.14 -9.26 15.65
CA TRP A 119 -1.86 -9.78 14.47
C TRP A 119 -3.16 -10.51 14.84
N LEU A 120 -3.15 -11.29 15.92
CA LEU A 120 -4.35 -11.97 16.40
C LEU A 120 -5.43 -10.97 16.82
N GLU A 121 -5.04 -9.89 17.50
CA GLU A 121 -5.94 -8.80 17.90
C GLU A 121 -6.49 -8.07 16.67
N GLU A 122 -5.63 -7.73 15.70
CA GLU A 122 -6.03 -7.09 14.45
C GLU A 122 -7.02 -7.95 13.63
N ILE A 123 -6.79 -9.27 13.55
CA ILE A 123 -7.71 -10.20 12.88
C ILE A 123 -9.08 -10.18 13.57
N VAL A 124 -9.11 -10.17 14.90
CA VAL A 124 -10.37 -10.09 15.67
C VAL A 124 -11.06 -8.74 15.50
N GLU A 125 -10.32 -7.64 15.43
CA GLU A 125 -10.87 -6.30 15.19
C GLU A 125 -11.48 -6.17 13.79
N LYS A 126 -10.74 -6.60 12.74
CA LYS A 126 -11.21 -6.55 11.36
C LYS A 126 -12.48 -7.38 11.15
N LYS A 127 -12.62 -8.52 11.84
CA LYS A 127 -13.81 -9.36 11.80
C LYS A 127 -15.11 -8.57 12.03
N PHE A 128 -15.10 -7.58 12.92
CA PHE A 128 -16.29 -6.78 13.21
C PHE A 128 -16.85 -6.07 11.98
N LEU A 129 -15.98 -5.52 11.13
CA LEU A 129 -16.39 -4.85 9.89
C LEU A 129 -16.92 -5.85 8.85
N TYR A 130 -16.33 -7.04 8.77
CA TYR A 130 -16.83 -8.13 7.90
C TYR A 130 -18.18 -8.68 8.39
N ASP A 131 -18.37 -8.81 9.71
CA ASP A 131 -19.66 -9.19 10.29
C ASP A 131 -20.74 -8.15 9.91
N GLN A 132 -20.42 -6.86 9.97
CA GLN A 132 -21.33 -5.80 9.53
C GLN A 132 -21.60 -5.86 8.02
N ALA A 133 -20.56 -5.98 7.19
CA ALA A 133 -20.70 -6.04 5.73
C ALA A 133 -21.59 -7.22 5.29
N ILE A 134 -21.39 -8.40 5.88
CA ILE A 134 -22.21 -9.60 5.61
C ILE A 134 -23.64 -9.41 6.11
N THR A 135 -23.82 -8.83 7.31
CA THR A 135 -25.16 -8.62 7.90
C THR A 135 -25.97 -7.59 7.11
N LEU A 136 -25.34 -6.49 6.73
CA LEU A 136 -25.96 -5.39 5.98
C LEU A 136 -26.03 -5.67 4.47
N ARG A 137 -25.30 -6.69 4.00
CA ARG A 137 -25.08 -6.97 2.58
C ARG A 137 -24.49 -5.78 1.82
N ASP A 138 -23.56 -5.08 2.45
CA ASP A 138 -22.94 -3.87 1.93
C ASP A 138 -21.42 -3.92 2.09
N LEU A 139 -20.72 -4.03 0.95
CA LEU A 139 -19.26 -4.06 0.91
C LEU A 139 -18.63 -2.69 1.23
N SER A 140 -19.38 -1.58 1.17
CA SER A 140 -18.83 -0.24 1.45
C SER A 140 -18.36 -0.08 2.90
N VAL A 141 -18.90 -0.89 3.81
CA VAL A 141 -18.45 -1.00 5.21
C VAL A 141 -16.97 -1.43 5.30
N LEU A 142 -16.46 -2.12 4.27
CA LEU A 142 -15.08 -2.57 4.18
C LEU A 142 -14.16 -1.58 3.46
N ASN A 143 -14.65 -0.41 3.04
CA ASN A 143 -13.82 0.63 2.41
C ASN A 143 -12.60 1.03 3.26
N PRO A 144 -12.68 1.14 4.61
CA PRO A 144 -11.49 1.42 5.43
C PRO A 144 -10.40 0.34 5.33
N ILE A 145 -10.79 -0.90 5.03
CA ILE A 145 -9.86 -2.03 4.83
C ILE A 145 -9.25 -1.96 3.43
N LEU A 146 -10.07 -1.70 2.40
CA LEU A 146 -9.60 -1.56 1.02
C LEU A 146 -8.65 -0.37 0.82
N ALA A 147 -8.92 0.76 1.50
CA ALA A 147 -8.09 1.97 1.43
C ALA A 147 -6.61 1.75 1.79
N ARG A 148 -6.29 0.66 2.52
CA ARG A 148 -4.92 0.29 2.89
C ARG A 148 -4.29 -0.76 1.97
N SER A 149 -5.09 -1.39 1.10
CA SER A 149 -4.67 -2.51 0.23
C SER A 149 -4.15 -2.09 -1.14
N GLY A 150 -4.37 -0.84 -1.54
CA GLY A 150 -4.02 -0.33 -2.88
C GLY A 150 -5.02 -0.67 -3.98
N TYR A 151 -6.11 -1.38 -3.68
CA TYR A 151 -7.21 -1.67 -4.59
C TYR A 151 -8.43 -0.80 -4.28
N GLU A 152 -9.14 -0.39 -5.33
CA GLU A 152 -10.37 0.43 -5.26
C GLU A 152 -11.61 -0.41 -4.94
N SER A 153 -11.59 -1.71 -5.22
CA SER A 153 -12.70 -2.62 -4.93
C SER A 153 -12.28 -4.08 -4.78
N PHE A 154 -13.11 -4.92 -4.17
CA PHE A 154 -12.88 -6.36 -4.14
C PHE A 154 -13.00 -7.02 -5.53
N LEU A 155 -13.77 -6.42 -6.45
CA LEU A 155 -13.86 -6.90 -7.83
C LEU A 155 -12.50 -6.77 -8.55
N GLU A 156 -11.81 -5.66 -8.33
CA GLU A 156 -10.46 -5.44 -8.87
C GLU A 156 -9.46 -6.47 -8.34
N ILE A 157 -9.51 -6.78 -7.03
CA ILE A 157 -8.69 -7.84 -6.43
C ILE A 157 -9.00 -9.19 -7.09
N LEU A 158 -10.29 -9.53 -7.22
CA LEU A 158 -10.74 -10.80 -7.80
C LEU A 158 -10.29 -10.98 -9.27
N GLN A 159 -10.28 -9.90 -10.04
CA GLN A 159 -9.95 -9.89 -11.48
C GLN A 159 -8.45 -9.72 -11.77
N THR A 160 -7.62 -9.62 -10.73
CA THR A 160 -6.17 -9.54 -10.91
C THR A 160 -5.63 -10.88 -11.42
N ASP A 161 -4.89 -10.86 -12.54
CA ASP A 161 -4.49 -12.06 -13.31
C ASP A 161 -3.87 -13.19 -12.47
N TRP A 162 -3.00 -12.86 -11.52
CA TRP A 162 -2.32 -13.85 -10.67
C TRP A 162 -3.17 -14.29 -9.47
N ILE A 163 -4.19 -13.53 -9.07
CA ILE A 163 -5.06 -13.85 -7.92
C ILE A 163 -6.10 -14.90 -8.32
N GLN A 164 -6.52 -14.92 -9.59
CA GLN A 164 -7.43 -15.94 -10.16
C GLN A 164 -8.67 -16.19 -9.27
N TRP A 165 -9.45 -15.14 -8.99
CA TRP A 165 -10.64 -15.23 -8.13
C TRP A 165 -10.39 -15.74 -6.70
N GLY A 166 -9.14 -15.70 -6.24
CA GLY A 166 -8.70 -16.19 -4.94
C GLY A 166 -7.97 -17.55 -4.99
N LEU A 167 -8.06 -18.30 -6.09
CA LEU A 167 -7.37 -19.59 -6.23
C LEU A 167 -5.84 -19.43 -6.31
N GLY A 168 -5.36 -18.33 -6.89
CA GLY A 168 -3.93 -18.05 -7.08
C GLY A 168 -3.17 -17.76 -5.78
N TYR A 169 -3.86 -17.55 -4.66
CA TYR A 169 -3.23 -17.46 -3.33
C TYR A 169 -2.79 -18.80 -2.75
N TRP A 170 -3.19 -19.91 -3.38
CA TRP A 170 -2.87 -21.26 -2.95
C TRP A 170 -1.78 -21.84 -3.82
N GLU A 171 -0.91 -22.62 -3.19
CA GLU A 171 0.16 -23.31 -3.88
C GLU A 171 -0.39 -24.23 -4.96
N ALA A 172 0.13 -24.07 -6.18
CA ALA A 172 -0.39 -24.76 -7.35
C ALA A 172 -0.37 -26.28 -7.17
N TRP A 173 0.64 -26.83 -6.47
CA TRP A 173 0.68 -28.27 -6.20
C TRP A 173 -0.57 -28.71 -5.45
N LEU A 174 -1.16 -27.93 -4.52
CA LEU A 174 -2.29 -28.39 -3.70
C LEU A 174 -3.49 -28.93 -4.49
N TYR A 175 -3.81 -28.28 -5.61
CA TYR A 175 -4.91 -28.60 -6.50
C TYR A 175 -4.43 -29.17 -7.85
N ARG A 176 -3.12 -29.46 -7.96
CA ARG A 176 -2.49 -30.12 -9.13
C ARG A 176 -1.71 -31.36 -8.62
N ASP A 177 -2.19 -32.58 -8.87
CA ASP A 177 -1.73 -33.87 -8.29
C ASP A 177 -0.21 -34.20 -8.26
N ALA A 178 0.62 -33.52 -7.47
CA ALA A 178 2.09 -33.73 -7.46
C ALA A 178 2.58 -34.93 -6.63
N THR A 179 3.67 -35.58 -7.08
CA THR A 179 4.36 -36.73 -6.46
C THR A 179 5.68 -36.33 -5.78
N GLU A 180 6.08 -37.09 -4.75
CA GLU A 180 7.34 -36.94 -4.02
C GLU A 180 8.30 -38.12 -4.24
N SER A 181 9.61 -37.86 -4.26
CA SER A 181 10.64 -38.90 -4.38
C SER A 181 10.87 -39.66 -3.08
N PHE A 182 11.01 -40.98 -3.15
CA PHE A 182 11.33 -41.81 -2.00
C PHE A 182 12.35 -42.91 -2.35
N GLU A 183 13.19 -43.26 -1.40
CA GLU A 183 14.19 -44.32 -1.55
C GLU A 183 13.76 -45.61 -0.85
N LYS A 184 13.96 -46.76 -1.51
CA LYS A 184 13.81 -48.10 -0.94
C LYS A 184 14.89 -49.01 -1.52
N ASN A 185 15.69 -49.63 -0.64
CA ASN A 185 16.77 -50.55 -1.02
C ASN A 185 17.83 -49.94 -1.97
N GLY A 186 18.19 -48.66 -1.81
CA GLY A 186 19.19 -48.02 -2.67
C GLY A 186 18.65 -47.51 -4.01
N LEU A 187 17.33 -47.60 -4.24
CA LEU A 187 16.67 -47.15 -5.46
C LEU A 187 15.57 -46.13 -5.12
N TRP A 188 15.38 -45.18 -6.01
CA TRP A 188 14.44 -44.06 -5.92
C TRP A 188 13.21 -44.32 -6.79
N GLY A 189 12.04 -43.95 -6.26
CA GLY A 189 10.75 -43.96 -6.94
C GLY A 189 9.93 -42.72 -6.57
N LEU A 190 8.67 -42.65 -7.02
CA LEU A 190 7.75 -41.55 -6.74
C LEU A 190 6.46 -42.07 -6.09
N LYS A 191 5.93 -41.32 -5.13
CA LYS A 191 4.65 -41.63 -4.48
C LYS A 191 3.78 -40.36 -4.42
N ASN A 192 2.47 -40.51 -4.47
CA ASN A 192 1.56 -39.37 -4.34
C ASN A 192 1.36 -39.00 -2.85
N ARG A 193 0.60 -37.94 -2.60
CA ARG A 193 0.27 -37.50 -1.22
C ARG A 193 -0.42 -38.53 -0.35
N LYS A 194 -1.09 -39.53 -0.94
CA LYS A 194 -1.71 -40.63 -0.20
C LYS A 194 -0.72 -41.72 0.19
N GLY A 195 0.57 -41.53 -0.13
CA GLY A 195 1.63 -42.52 0.06
C GLY A 195 1.57 -43.67 -0.94
N GLU A 196 0.69 -43.59 -1.95
CA GLU A 196 0.56 -44.60 -2.98
C GLU A 196 1.74 -44.46 -3.94
N THR A 197 2.39 -45.58 -4.27
CA THR A 197 3.50 -45.60 -5.22
C THR A 197 2.99 -45.29 -6.62
N VAL A 198 3.44 -44.17 -7.18
CA VAL A 198 3.16 -43.75 -8.57
C VAL A 198 4.23 -44.30 -9.50
N VAL A 199 5.50 -44.24 -9.07
CA VAL A 199 6.63 -44.86 -9.76
C VAL A 199 7.38 -45.75 -8.79
N THR A 200 7.46 -47.04 -9.10
CA THR A 200 8.18 -47.99 -8.23
C THR A 200 9.68 -47.67 -8.15
N PRO A 201 10.34 -47.89 -6.99
CA PRO A 201 11.76 -47.63 -6.84
C PRO A 201 12.61 -48.39 -7.87
N GLN A 202 13.20 -47.65 -8.80
CA GLN A 202 13.95 -48.19 -9.93
C GLN A 202 15.13 -47.31 -10.38
N PHE A 203 15.20 -46.06 -9.92
CA PHE A 203 16.25 -45.12 -10.31
C PHE A 203 17.38 -45.12 -9.27
N SER A 204 18.64 -45.00 -9.69
CA SER A 204 19.76 -44.85 -8.74
C SER A 204 19.75 -43.47 -8.07
N GLN A 205 19.14 -42.47 -8.70
CA GLN A 205 18.98 -41.12 -8.16
C GLN A 205 17.82 -40.40 -8.87
N ILE A 206 17.14 -39.48 -8.18
CA ILE A 206 16.27 -38.45 -8.76
C ILE A 206 16.74 -37.10 -8.18
N SER A 207 16.93 -36.07 -9.02
CA SER A 207 17.22 -34.71 -8.55
C SER A 207 16.00 -34.08 -7.89
N ALA A 208 16.17 -32.92 -7.26
CA ALA A 208 15.02 -32.11 -6.90
C ALA A 208 14.22 -31.75 -8.18
N PHE A 209 12.90 -31.63 -8.03
CA PHE A 209 12.03 -31.09 -9.08
C PHE A 209 12.23 -29.57 -9.14
N ASN A 210 12.38 -29.04 -10.36
CA ASN A 210 12.44 -27.59 -10.60
C ASN A 210 11.05 -26.94 -10.43
N GLN A 211 10.93 -25.63 -10.66
CA GLN A 211 9.67 -24.89 -10.54
C GLN A 211 8.56 -25.40 -11.49
N ASP A 212 8.93 -25.95 -12.64
CA ASP A 212 8.01 -26.59 -13.61
C ASP A 212 7.65 -28.03 -13.21
N GLY A 213 8.20 -28.50 -12.09
CA GLY A 213 8.00 -29.84 -11.58
C GLY A 213 8.61 -30.92 -12.47
N ILE A 214 9.81 -30.69 -12.99
CA ILE A 214 10.61 -31.65 -13.77
C ILE A 214 11.91 -31.95 -13.01
N ALA A 215 12.30 -33.23 -13.00
CA ALA A 215 13.54 -33.69 -12.38
C ALA A 215 14.36 -34.57 -13.34
N VAL A 216 15.68 -34.53 -13.15
CA VAL A 216 16.61 -35.47 -13.78
C VAL A 216 16.66 -36.73 -12.93
N PHE A 217 16.42 -37.90 -13.54
CA PHE A 217 16.63 -39.18 -12.88
C PHE A 217 17.83 -39.91 -13.50
N THR A 218 18.48 -40.76 -12.71
CA THR A 218 19.58 -41.63 -13.17
C THR A 218 19.15 -43.09 -13.08
N CYS A 219 19.37 -43.85 -14.16
CA CYS A 219 19.12 -45.29 -14.24
C CYS A 219 20.25 -45.94 -15.06
N ASN A 220 20.91 -46.96 -14.50
CA ASN A 220 22.03 -47.66 -15.16
C ASN A 220 23.11 -46.70 -15.71
N GLU A 221 23.55 -45.74 -14.88
CA GLU A 221 24.54 -44.69 -15.22
C GLU A 221 24.10 -43.70 -16.33
N LYS A 222 22.85 -43.76 -16.78
CA LYS A 222 22.28 -42.84 -17.77
C LYS A 222 21.27 -41.91 -17.12
N LYS A 223 21.18 -40.68 -17.61
CA LYS A 223 20.25 -39.66 -17.15
C LYS A 223 19.07 -39.50 -18.10
N GLY A 224 17.89 -39.23 -17.54
CA GLY A 224 16.63 -38.95 -18.23
C GLY A 224 15.81 -37.94 -17.45
N TYR A 225 14.61 -37.62 -17.93
CA TYR A 225 13.73 -36.61 -17.31
C TYR A 225 12.38 -37.21 -16.94
N ILE A 226 11.89 -36.86 -15.75
CA ILE A 226 10.60 -37.28 -15.22
C ILE A 226 9.87 -36.07 -14.68
N ASN A 227 8.56 -35.98 -14.91
CA ASN A 227 7.76 -34.93 -14.29
C ASN A 227 7.26 -35.37 -12.90
N HIS A 228 6.79 -34.40 -12.15
CA HIS A 228 6.28 -34.58 -10.80
C HIS A 228 4.96 -35.36 -10.75
N TYR A 229 4.41 -35.82 -11.87
CA TYR A 229 3.29 -36.77 -11.92
C TYR A 229 3.76 -38.22 -12.12
N GLY A 230 5.07 -38.44 -12.22
CA GLY A 230 5.67 -39.75 -12.47
C GLY A 230 5.68 -40.19 -13.94
N LYS A 231 5.37 -39.28 -14.86
CA LYS A 231 5.53 -39.52 -16.30
C LYS A 231 6.99 -39.31 -16.68
N ILE A 232 7.63 -40.34 -17.22
CA ILE A 232 8.93 -40.20 -17.88
C ILE A 232 8.72 -39.34 -19.13
N LEU A 233 9.35 -38.16 -19.13
CA LEU A 233 9.33 -37.23 -20.26
C LEU A 233 10.33 -37.68 -21.32
N VAL A 234 11.54 -38.02 -20.87
CA VAL A 234 12.60 -38.56 -21.72
C VAL A 234 13.30 -39.71 -21.01
N GLU A 235 13.34 -40.87 -21.67
CA GLU A 235 14.01 -42.07 -21.17
C GLU A 235 15.50 -41.86 -20.90
N ALA A 236 16.06 -42.64 -19.97
CA ALA A 236 17.48 -42.52 -19.59
C ALA A 236 18.43 -42.89 -20.75
N GLN A 237 19.03 -41.88 -21.37
CA GLN A 237 19.89 -42.03 -22.55
C GLN A 237 21.09 -41.06 -22.59
N PHE A 238 21.20 -40.16 -21.63
CA PHE A 238 22.24 -39.13 -21.59
C PHE A 238 23.35 -39.48 -20.60
N SER A 239 24.59 -39.09 -20.92
CA SER A 239 25.71 -39.20 -19.97
C SER A 239 25.67 -38.09 -18.92
N GLU A 240 25.20 -36.90 -19.32
CA GLU A 240 25.01 -35.75 -18.45
C GLU A 240 23.73 -35.00 -18.88
N ALA A 241 22.98 -34.46 -17.92
CA ALA A 241 21.68 -33.83 -18.15
C ALA A 241 21.51 -32.68 -17.15
N TYR A 242 21.35 -31.46 -17.66
CA TYR A 242 21.19 -30.26 -16.84
C TYR A 242 19.74 -30.03 -16.44
N GLU A 243 19.52 -29.09 -15.51
CA GLU A 243 18.18 -28.66 -15.12
C GLU A 243 17.39 -28.17 -16.34
N SER A 244 16.10 -28.48 -16.37
CA SER A 244 15.20 -28.03 -17.43
C SER A 244 14.87 -26.55 -17.30
N PHE A 245 14.56 -25.93 -18.44
CA PHE A 245 14.08 -24.55 -18.55
C PHE A 245 12.88 -24.48 -19.48
N GLN A 246 12.04 -23.47 -19.30
CA GLN A 246 10.79 -23.30 -20.05
C GLN A 246 10.87 -22.13 -21.04
N ILE A 247 10.35 -22.33 -22.24
CA ILE A 247 10.15 -21.28 -23.27
C ILE A 247 8.79 -21.51 -23.92
N GLU A 248 7.91 -20.50 -23.96
CA GLU A 248 6.55 -20.59 -24.55
C GLU A 248 5.77 -21.83 -24.05
N GLU A 249 5.77 -22.05 -22.74
CA GLU A 249 5.12 -23.18 -22.05
C GLU A 249 5.69 -24.58 -22.36
N GLN A 250 6.70 -24.69 -23.22
CA GLN A 250 7.39 -25.94 -23.52
C GLN A 250 8.67 -26.10 -22.71
N ASN A 251 9.00 -27.34 -22.37
CA ASN A 251 10.14 -27.66 -21.53
C ASN A 251 11.32 -28.14 -22.35
N TYR A 252 12.50 -27.63 -22.03
CA TYR A 252 13.74 -27.93 -22.74
C TYR A 252 14.87 -28.23 -21.75
N ALA A 253 15.93 -28.87 -22.23
CA ALA A 253 17.15 -29.02 -21.44
C ALA A 253 18.40 -29.12 -22.32
N VAL A 254 19.53 -28.65 -21.77
CA VAL A 254 20.86 -28.95 -22.32
C VAL A 254 21.29 -30.33 -21.82
N VAL A 255 21.75 -31.18 -22.72
CA VAL A 255 22.10 -32.58 -22.43
C VAL A 255 23.36 -33.02 -23.17
N HIS A 256 24.05 -34.01 -22.62
CA HIS A 256 25.19 -34.70 -23.23
C HIS A 256 24.80 -36.14 -23.64
N PRO A 257 24.93 -36.52 -24.91
CA PRO A 257 24.56 -37.86 -25.37
C PRO A 257 25.61 -38.89 -24.98
N GLN A 258 25.19 -40.12 -24.71
CA GLN A 258 26.10 -41.20 -24.27
C GLN A 258 27.25 -41.50 -25.24
N HIS A 259 27.00 -41.34 -26.55
CA HIS A 259 27.98 -41.66 -27.60
C HIS A 259 29.01 -40.55 -27.83
N ALA A 260 28.78 -39.36 -27.29
CA ALA A 260 29.68 -38.21 -27.35
C ALA A 260 29.55 -37.35 -26.09
N PRO A 261 30.05 -37.83 -24.93
CA PRO A 261 29.85 -37.16 -23.63
C PRO A 261 30.46 -35.76 -23.53
N GLU A 262 31.39 -35.41 -24.41
CA GLU A 262 31.99 -34.07 -24.50
C GLU A 262 31.16 -33.09 -25.35
N ARG A 263 30.05 -33.54 -25.94
CA ARG A 263 29.19 -32.73 -26.80
C ARG A 263 27.88 -32.38 -26.12
N GLN A 264 27.38 -31.17 -26.38
CA GLN A 264 26.11 -30.66 -25.86
C GLN A 264 25.11 -30.43 -27.00
N GLY A 265 23.84 -30.63 -26.69
CA GLY A 265 22.68 -30.28 -27.52
C GLY A 265 21.48 -29.88 -26.66
N VAL A 266 20.41 -29.40 -27.29
CA VAL A 266 19.16 -29.02 -26.62
C VAL A 266 18.03 -29.93 -27.09
N ILE A 267 17.30 -30.52 -26.14
CA ILE A 267 16.16 -31.40 -26.41
C ILE A 267 14.87 -30.77 -25.86
N CYS A 268 13.77 -30.94 -26.57
CA CYS A 268 12.43 -30.65 -26.05
C CYS A 268 11.94 -31.85 -25.24
N LEU A 269 11.64 -31.65 -23.97
CA LEU A 269 11.26 -32.71 -23.04
C LEU A 269 9.83 -33.20 -23.27
N ASP A 270 8.98 -32.37 -23.87
CA ASP A 270 7.56 -32.72 -24.09
C ASP A 270 7.38 -33.76 -25.20
N ASN A 271 8.29 -33.78 -26.18
CA ASN A 271 8.24 -34.69 -27.34
C ASN A 271 9.53 -35.47 -27.62
N GLY A 272 10.62 -35.19 -26.91
CA GLY A 272 11.92 -35.85 -27.06
C GLY A 272 12.73 -35.44 -28.30
N GLU A 273 12.32 -34.39 -29.02
CA GLU A 273 13.00 -33.93 -30.22
C GLU A 273 14.25 -33.10 -29.92
N TRP A 274 15.34 -33.34 -30.64
CA TRP A 274 16.48 -32.44 -30.65
C TRP A 274 16.10 -31.11 -31.32
N LYS A 275 16.12 -30.03 -30.55
CA LYS A 275 15.99 -28.67 -31.06
C LYS A 275 17.34 -28.12 -31.50
N ILE A 276 18.41 -28.45 -30.77
CA ILE A 276 19.79 -28.20 -31.20
C ILE A 276 20.55 -29.53 -31.12
N PRO A 277 21.17 -30.01 -32.22
CA PRO A 277 21.84 -31.30 -32.24
C PRO A 277 23.03 -31.34 -31.28
N ALA A 278 23.28 -32.51 -30.68
CA ALA A 278 24.39 -32.69 -29.74
C ALA A 278 25.76 -32.85 -30.41
N CYS A 279 26.23 -31.81 -31.09
CA CYS A 279 27.53 -31.76 -31.76
C CYS A 279 28.40 -30.58 -31.32
N TYR A 280 27.97 -29.82 -30.31
CA TYR A 280 28.63 -28.57 -29.88
C TYR A 280 29.52 -28.74 -28.66
N ASP A 281 30.55 -27.90 -28.53
CA ASP A 281 31.50 -27.96 -27.41
C ASP A 281 30.86 -27.42 -26.12
N ALA A 282 30.04 -26.38 -26.23
CA ALA A 282 29.23 -25.85 -25.14
C ALA A 282 27.98 -25.12 -25.68
N ILE A 283 26.89 -25.12 -24.89
CA ILE A 283 25.65 -24.40 -25.16
C ILE A 283 25.23 -23.68 -23.87
N GLU A 284 24.97 -22.38 -23.96
CA GLU A 284 24.52 -21.54 -22.87
C GLU A 284 23.28 -20.74 -23.30
N GLN A 285 22.20 -20.81 -22.52
CA GLN A 285 21.00 -20.02 -22.76
C GLN A 285 21.22 -18.56 -22.34
N LEU A 286 20.82 -17.59 -23.15
CA LEU A 286 20.93 -16.17 -22.81
C LEU A 286 19.66 -15.64 -22.14
N LEU A 287 19.79 -15.10 -20.91
CA LEU A 287 18.74 -14.38 -20.17
C LEU A 287 17.36 -15.07 -20.20
N TYR A 288 17.33 -16.39 -20.03
CA TYR A 288 16.09 -17.20 -20.08
C TYR A 288 15.28 -17.02 -21.39
N SER A 289 15.96 -16.74 -22.50
CA SER A 289 15.34 -16.55 -23.82
C SER A 289 15.43 -17.79 -24.71
N ASP A 290 14.85 -17.70 -25.91
CA ASP A 290 14.93 -18.68 -26.99
C ASP A 290 16.26 -18.68 -27.75
N THR A 291 17.25 -17.94 -27.26
CA THR A 291 18.53 -17.72 -27.93
C THR A 291 19.71 -18.27 -27.11
N PHE A 292 20.65 -18.91 -27.79
CA PHE A 292 21.74 -19.68 -27.20
C PHE A 292 23.09 -19.27 -27.74
N ASN A 293 24.04 -19.04 -26.82
CA ASN A 293 25.46 -19.04 -27.14
C ASN A 293 25.92 -20.48 -27.38
N ILE A 294 26.39 -20.76 -28.58
CA ILE A 294 26.93 -22.05 -28.98
C ILE A 294 28.43 -21.92 -29.23
N LEU A 295 29.23 -22.65 -28.46
CA LEU A 295 30.66 -22.81 -28.70
C LEU A 295 30.90 -23.99 -29.64
N HIS A 296 31.53 -23.71 -30.78
CA HIS A 296 31.96 -24.73 -31.74
C HIS A 296 33.34 -24.39 -32.29
N GLN A 297 34.30 -25.30 -32.15
CA GLN A 297 35.67 -25.15 -32.66
C GLN A 297 36.33 -23.84 -32.21
N ALA A 298 36.23 -23.54 -30.91
CA ALA A 298 36.75 -22.33 -30.26
C ALA A 298 36.15 -21.00 -30.75
N LYS A 299 34.96 -21.05 -31.37
CA LYS A 299 34.19 -19.86 -31.76
C LYS A 299 32.78 -19.91 -31.21
N TYR A 300 32.29 -18.77 -30.74
CA TYR A 300 30.92 -18.58 -30.31
C TYR A 300 30.04 -18.18 -31.49
N GLN A 301 28.86 -18.75 -31.56
CA GLN A 301 27.80 -18.44 -32.52
C GLN A 301 26.47 -18.33 -31.79
N LEU A 302 25.55 -17.54 -32.34
CA LEU A 302 24.25 -17.30 -31.71
C LEU A 302 23.15 -18.03 -32.49
N PHE A 303 22.47 -18.98 -31.85
CA PHE A 303 21.38 -19.75 -32.46
C PHE A 303 20.09 -19.56 -31.69
N ASN A 304 18.96 -19.56 -32.40
CA ASN A 304 17.66 -19.69 -31.76
C ASN A 304 17.29 -21.17 -31.53
N LEU A 305 16.18 -21.39 -30.84
CA LEU A 305 15.66 -22.71 -30.53
C LEU A 305 15.27 -23.54 -31.76
N GLN A 306 15.02 -22.92 -32.91
CA GLN A 306 14.80 -23.61 -34.20
C GLN A 306 16.11 -23.97 -34.90
N HIS A 307 17.25 -23.86 -34.21
CA HIS A 307 18.59 -24.10 -34.74
C HIS A 307 18.96 -23.21 -35.92
N GLN A 308 18.40 -22.01 -35.96
CA GLN A 308 18.72 -20.99 -36.96
C GLN A 308 19.75 -20.03 -36.38
N LEU A 309 20.71 -19.67 -37.22
CA LEU A 309 21.74 -18.71 -36.86
C LEU A 309 21.11 -17.30 -36.77
N VAL A 310 21.14 -16.70 -35.59
CA VAL A 310 20.59 -15.35 -35.33
C VAL A 310 21.56 -14.28 -35.85
N ILE A 311 22.86 -14.48 -35.60
CA ILE A 311 23.92 -13.59 -36.08
C ILE A 311 24.88 -14.40 -36.96
N THR A 312 25.03 -13.96 -38.21
CA THR A 312 25.85 -14.67 -39.21
C THR A 312 27.34 -14.73 -38.86
N GLU A 313 27.81 -13.79 -38.04
CA GLU A 313 29.19 -13.67 -37.61
C GLU A 313 29.48 -14.53 -36.37
N SER A 314 30.67 -15.15 -36.33
CA SER A 314 31.17 -15.88 -35.17
C SER A 314 32.14 -15.03 -34.35
N SER A 315 32.17 -15.19 -33.02
CA SER A 315 33.05 -14.46 -32.10
C SER A 315 34.08 -15.35 -31.40
N GLY A 316 35.16 -14.75 -30.89
CA GLY A 316 36.09 -15.39 -29.96
C GLY A 316 35.68 -15.32 -28.48
N SER A 317 34.67 -14.51 -28.15
CA SER A 317 34.04 -14.37 -26.83
C SER A 317 32.55 -14.67 -26.93
N PRO A 318 31.88 -15.07 -25.83
CA PRO A 318 30.43 -15.25 -25.83
C PRO A 318 29.71 -13.94 -26.22
N PHE A 319 28.53 -14.09 -26.81
CA PHE A 319 27.60 -12.97 -27.01
C PHE A 319 26.89 -12.64 -25.69
N GLU A 320 26.55 -11.38 -25.50
CA GLU A 320 25.68 -10.89 -24.43
C GLU A 320 24.40 -10.34 -25.04
N GLN A 321 23.28 -10.54 -24.34
CA GLN A 321 21.99 -9.98 -24.70
C GLN A 321 21.68 -8.78 -23.78
N HIS A 322 21.17 -7.70 -24.38
CA HIS A 322 20.72 -6.48 -23.73
C HIS A 322 19.29 -6.18 -24.18
N TYR A 323 18.44 -5.72 -23.26
CA TYR A 323 17.10 -5.27 -23.60
C TYR A 323 17.14 -3.82 -24.05
N LEU A 324 16.67 -3.57 -25.27
CA LEU A 324 16.56 -2.21 -25.79
C LEU A 324 15.18 -1.63 -25.50
N ASN A 325 14.12 -2.40 -25.80
CA ASN A 325 12.74 -2.16 -25.37
C ASN A 325 11.99 -3.50 -25.35
N GLU A 326 10.69 -3.50 -25.03
CA GLU A 326 9.88 -4.74 -24.99
C GLU A 326 9.90 -5.53 -26.31
N GLN A 327 10.11 -4.86 -27.45
CA GLN A 327 10.00 -5.46 -28.78
C GLN A 327 11.34 -5.78 -29.44
N HIS A 328 12.45 -5.19 -28.98
CA HIS A 328 13.76 -5.29 -29.65
C HIS A 328 14.86 -5.67 -28.66
N LYS A 329 15.62 -6.72 -29.01
CA LYS A 329 16.81 -7.15 -28.26
C LYS A 329 18.07 -6.69 -28.98
N LEU A 330 19.10 -6.38 -28.21
CA LEU A 330 20.42 -6.01 -28.69
C LEU A 330 21.42 -7.09 -28.29
N TYR A 331 22.16 -7.61 -29.25
CA TYR A 331 23.22 -8.59 -29.00
C TYR A 331 24.58 -7.94 -29.19
N SER A 332 25.55 -8.32 -28.36
CA SER A 332 26.90 -7.79 -28.49
C SER A 332 27.97 -8.78 -28.07
N TYR A 333 29.21 -8.56 -28.51
CA TYR A 333 30.36 -9.30 -27.99
C TYR A 333 31.60 -8.39 -27.94
N GLU A 334 32.56 -8.74 -27.09
CA GLU A 334 33.76 -7.94 -26.84
C GLU A 334 34.81 -8.08 -27.95
N LEU A 335 35.40 -6.94 -28.36
CA LEU A 335 36.49 -6.93 -29.32
C LEU A 335 37.85 -6.97 -28.60
N VAL A 336 38.58 -8.06 -28.82
CA VAL A 336 39.90 -8.31 -28.23
C VAL A 336 40.84 -7.12 -28.45
N GLY A 337 41.44 -6.64 -27.35
CA GLY A 337 42.40 -5.53 -27.38
C GLY A 337 41.77 -4.14 -27.47
N THR A 338 40.45 -4.02 -27.36
CA THR A 338 39.73 -2.74 -27.35
C THR A 338 38.75 -2.66 -26.18
N THR A 339 38.24 -1.46 -25.89
CA THR A 339 37.11 -1.28 -24.95
C THR A 339 35.76 -1.24 -25.67
N LYS A 340 35.72 -1.62 -26.95
CA LYS A 340 34.52 -1.59 -27.77
C LYS A 340 33.88 -2.97 -27.85
N ARG A 341 32.58 -2.96 -28.10
CA ARG A 341 31.75 -4.13 -28.37
C ARG A 341 31.18 -4.01 -29.77
N ARG A 342 30.99 -5.14 -30.42
CA ARG A 342 30.34 -5.25 -31.72
C ARG A 342 28.86 -5.50 -31.49
N TYR A 343 27.97 -4.68 -32.05
CA TYR A 343 26.53 -4.68 -31.75
C TYR A 343 25.67 -5.12 -32.93
N PHE A 344 24.61 -5.87 -32.63
CA PHE A 344 23.64 -6.40 -33.58
C PHE A 344 22.21 -6.29 -33.02
N LEU A 345 21.24 -5.99 -33.87
CA LEU A 345 19.82 -6.15 -33.53
C LEU A 345 19.43 -7.63 -33.53
N SER A 346 18.26 -7.94 -32.97
CA SER A 346 17.73 -9.29 -32.87
C SER A 346 17.45 -9.99 -34.21
N ASP A 347 17.32 -9.23 -35.29
CA ASP A 347 17.21 -9.74 -36.66
C ASP A 347 18.57 -9.99 -37.34
N GLY A 348 19.67 -9.78 -36.60
CA GLY A 348 21.04 -9.92 -37.10
C GLY A 348 21.61 -8.67 -37.76
N THR A 349 20.87 -7.55 -37.81
CA THR A 349 21.35 -6.29 -38.39
C THR A 349 22.56 -5.76 -37.62
N TYR A 350 23.69 -5.60 -38.29
CA TYR A 350 24.92 -5.06 -37.70
C TYR A 350 24.81 -3.54 -37.49
N LEU A 351 24.95 -3.10 -36.24
CA LEU A 351 24.82 -1.69 -35.85
C LEU A 351 26.16 -0.93 -35.85
N GLY A 352 27.28 -1.64 -35.62
CA GLY A 352 28.60 -1.02 -35.52
C GLY A 352 29.40 -1.46 -34.29
N GLU A 353 30.48 -0.73 -34.02
CA GLU A 353 31.37 -0.95 -32.88
C GLU A 353 31.34 0.26 -31.93
N PHE A 354 30.73 0.07 -30.77
CA PHE A 354 30.49 1.12 -29.78
C PHE A 354 31.12 0.77 -28.44
N LEU A 355 31.26 1.77 -27.57
CA LEU A 355 31.50 1.48 -26.15
C LEU A 355 30.21 0.92 -25.54
N GLU A 356 30.36 0.23 -24.42
CA GLU A 356 29.24 -0.22 -23.61
C GLU A 356 28.30 0.94 -23.22
N ASP A 357 27.00 0.65 -23.15
CA ASP A 357 25.91 1.55 -22.75
C ASP A 357 25.72 2.84 -23.61
N VAL A 358 26.36 2.92 -24.78
CA VAL A 358 26.26 4.11 -25.64
C VAL A 358 24.99 4.14 -26.49
N LEU A 359 24.45 2.99 -26.89
CA LEU A 359 23.24 2.90 -27.69
C LEU A 359 22.01 2.98 -26.80
N GLN A 360 21.05 3.82 -27.17
CA GLN A 360 19.81 4.04 -26.42
C GLN A 360 18.60 3.97 -27.38
N PRO A 361 17.46 3.40 -26.95
CA PRO A 361 16.25 3.30 -27.77
C PRO A 361 15.61 4.66 -28.04
N LEU A 362 14.88 4.73 -29.16
CA LEU A 362 13.83 5.70 -29.48
C LEU A 362 12.59 4.95 -29.99
N SER A 363 11.50 5.68 -30.24
CA SER A 363 10.27 5.10 -30.81
C SER A 363 10.51 4.46 -32.19
N HIS A 364 9.73 3.42 -32.48
CA HIS A 364 9.78 2.66 -33.75
C HIS A 364 11.15 2.11 -34.13
N GLY A 365 11.95 1.65 -33.16
CA GLY A 365 13.21 0.94 -33.39
C GLY A 365 14.39 1.85 -33.80
N TYR A 366 14.20 3.18 -33.77
CA TYR A 366 15.30 4.11 -33.92
C TYR A 366 16.23 4.04 -32.71
N LEU A 367 17.50 4.38 -32.92
CA LEU A 367 18.51 4.37 -31.88
C LEU A 367 19.23 5.71 -31.85
N TRP A 368 19.68 6.14 -30.67
CA TRP A 368 20.63 7.24 -30.58
C TRP A 368 21.90 6.82 -29.85
N ILE A 369 22.99 7.45 -30.27
CA ILE A 369 24.34 7.24 -29.77
C ILE A 369 24.64 8.35 -28.78
N ASN A 370 24.77 8.00 -27.51
CA ASN A 370 25.14 8.92 -26.44
C ASN A 370 26.51 9.58 -26.71
N PRO A 371 26.66 10.88 -26.40
CA PRO A 371 27.96 11.54 -26.45
C PRO A 371 28.96 10.83 -25.53
N ASN A 372 30.17 10.61 -26.04
CA ASN A 372 31.25 9.94 -25.33
C ASN A 372 32.61 10.56 -25.71
N LYS A 373 33.70 10.00 -25.17
CA LYS A 373 35.06 10.52 -25.39
C LYS A 373 35.51 10.55 -26.86
N PHE A 374 34.90 9.72 -27.73
CA PHE A 374 35.22 9.64 -29.16
C PHE A 374 34.21 10.40 -30.04
N GLN A 375 32.96 10.52 -29.58
CA GLN A 375 31.88 11.21 -30.30
C GLN A 375 31.24 12.25 -29.37
N ARG A 376 31.51 13.53 -29.56
CA ARG A 376 31.05 14.60 -28.65
C ARG A 376 29.59 15.02 -28.83
N LYS A 377 28.95 14.59 -29.91
CA LYS A 377 27.58 14.96 -30.29
C LYS A 377 26.69 13.72 -30.42
N ILE A 378 25.39 13.94 -30.35
CA ILE A 378 24.41 12.88 -30.54
C ILE A 378 24.34 12.53 -32.03
N SER A 379 24.24 11.24 -32.32
CA SER A 379 23.89 10.74 -33.65
C SER A 379 22.70 9.80 -33.51
N ILE A 380 21.83 9.78 -34.51
CA ILE A 380 20.60 8.98 -34.53
C ILE A 380 20.69 8.01 -35.69
N LEU A 381 20.46 6.73 -35.42
CA LEU A 381 20.40 5.65 -36.40
C LEU A 381 18.94 5.28 -36.64
N LYS A 382 18.64 4.95 -37.89
CA LYS A 382 17.39 4.32 -38.29
C LYS A 382 17.34 2.86 -37.81
N PRO A 383 16.18 2.20 -37.83
CA PRO A 383 16.05 0.78 -37.49
C PRO A 383 16.95 -0.13 -38.32
N ASN A 384 17.27 0.24 -39.57
CA ASN A 384 18.16 -0.51 -40.46
C ASN A 384 19.66 -0.17 -40.28
N ALA A 385 20.04 0.44 -39.14
CA ALA A 385 21.39 0.89 -38.80
C ALA A 385 21.96 2.05 -39.64
N GLU A 386 21.23 2.58 -40.62
CA GLU A 386 21.69 3.74 -41.37
C GLU A 386 21.69 4.99 -40.48
N LEU A 387 22.71 5.84 -40.63
CA LEU A 387 22.73 7.15 -39.99
C LEU A 387 21.56 8.01 -40.50
N LEU A 388 20.68 8.43 -39.60
CA LEU A 388 19.60 9.38 -39.87
C LEU A 388 20.10 10.82 -39.78
N ILE A 389 20.63 11.21 -38.61
CA ILE A 389 21.10 12.57 -38.31
C ILE A 389 22.36 12.46 -37.43
N ASP A 390 23.36 13.27 -37.72
CA ASP A 390 24.56 13.48 -36.89
C ASP A 390 24.59 14.87 -36.26
N GLU A 391 25.64 15.15 -35.47
CA GLU A 391 25.93 16.50 -34.94
C GLU A 391 24.74 17.12 -34.19
N VAL A 392 23.93 16.29 -33.51
CA VAL A 392 22.81 16.75 -32.68
C VAL A 392 23.35 17.28 -31.35
N ASP A 393 22.96 18.52 -31.02
CA ASP A 393 23.36 19.23 -29.82
C ASP A 393 22.65 18.70 -28.58
N GLN A 394 21.33 18.47 -28.70
CA GLN A 394 20.44 18.01 -27.63
C GLN A 394 19.31 17.17 -28.24
N LEU A 395 18.85 16.17 -27.49
CA LEU A 395 17.72 15.32 -27.85
C LEU A 395 16.70 15.33 -26.71
N LYS A 396 15.43 15.41 -27.05
CA LYS A 396 14.28 15.26 -26.16
C LYS A 396 13.40 14.17 -26.73
N ASP A 397 13.41 13.04 -26.06
CA ASP A 397 12.63 11.86 -26.41
C ASP A 397 11.69 11.50 -25.25
N TRP A 398 10.47 11.15 -25.62
CA TRP A 398 9.40 10.73 -24.72
C TRP A 398 8.69 9.47 -25.24
N SER A 399 9.41 8.66 -26.02
CA SER A 399 8.90 7.42 -26.60
C SER A 399 8.32 6.46 -25.54
N ALA A 400 8.90 6.42 -24.35
CA ALA A 400 8.38 5.66 -23.20
C ALA A 400 6.98 6.11 -22.72
N TYR A 401 6.57 7.33 -23.08
CA TYR A 401 5.25 7.91 -22.78
C TYR A 401 4.32 7.89 -24.01
N GLY A 402 4.62 7.07 -25.02
CA GLY A 402 3.77 6.89 -26.20
C GLY A 402 4.01 7.91 -27.31
N TYR A 403 5.08 8.70 -27.25
CA TYR A 403 5.45 9.61 -28.35
C TYR A 403 5.92 8.83 -29.57
N THR A 404 5.37 9.19 -30.72
CA THR A 404 5.79 8.70 -32.04
C THR A 404 6.78 9.66 -32.70
N SER A 405 7.26 10.67 -31.98
CA SER A 405 8.24 11.65 -32.44
C SER A 405 9.25 12.02 -31.36
N PHE A 406 10.38 12.59 -31.79
CA PHE A 406 11.37 13.18 -30.89
C PHE A 406 11.75 14.58 -31.35
N ALA A 407 12.05 15.46 -30.40
CA ALA A 407 12.59 16.79 -30.68
C ALA A 407 14.11 16.79 -30.56
N TYR A 408 14.79 17.39 -31.54
CA TYR A 408 16.24 17.46 -31.54
C TYR A 408 16.71 18.88 -31.84
N ARG A 409 17.84 19.25 -31.25
CA ARG A 409 18.47 20.55 -31.45
C ARG A 409 19.72 20.40 -32.29
N LYS A 410 19.84 21.16 -33.37
CA LYS A 410 21.03 21.20 -34.23
C LYS A 410 21.29 22.63 -34.67
N GLN A 411 22.54 23.07 -34.62
CA GLN A 411 22.93 24.45 -34.95
C GLN A 411 22.11 25.49 -34.16
N LYS A 412 21.88 25.20 -32.87
CA LYS A 412 21.11 26.04 -31.92
C LYS A 412 19.60 26.16 -32.19
N LYS A 413 19.07 25.58 -33.27
CA LYS A 413 17.63 25.51 -33.57
C LYS A 413 17.05 24.14 -33.22
N TRP A 414 15.78 24.13 -32.82
CA TRP A 414 14.98 22.93 -32.54
C TRP A 414 14.18 22.49 -33.75
N TYR A 415 14.10 21.18 -33.91
CA TYR A 415 13.38 20.47 -34.96
C TYR A 415 12.64 19.29 -34.33
N VAL A 416 11.71 18.70 -35.08
CA VAL A 416 11.02 17.47 -34.67
C VAL A 416 11.14 16.44 -35.79
N TYR A 417 11.32 15.18 -35.43
CA TYR A 417 11.28 14.06 -36.36
C TYR A 417 10.17 13.11 -35.96
N GLN A 418 9.29 12.79 -36.89
CA GLN A 418 8.21 11.82 -36.69
C GLN A 418 8.71 10.45 -37.18
N THR A 419 8.72 9.46 -36.28
CA THR A 419 9.33 8.15 -36.49
C THR A 419 8.47 7.14 -37.25
N GLU A 420 7.15 7.26 -37.18
CA GLU A 420 6.15 6.44 -37.90
C GLU A 420 6.01 6.85 -39.38
N THR A 421 5.95 8.15 -39.67
CA THR A 421 5.86 8.70 -41.03
C THR A 421 7.23 8.97 -41.64
N HIS A 422 8.30 8.86 -40.85
CA HIS A 422 9.70 9.11 -41.23
C HIS A 422 10.00 10.54 -41.71
N GLU A 423 9.27 11.54 -41.21
CA GLU A 423 9.34 12.91 -41.71
C GLU A 423 10.11 13.88 -40.83
N PHE A 424 10.85 14.77 -41.48
CA PHE A 424 11.49 15.94 -40.88
C PHE A 424 10.50 17.11 -40.78
N LEU A 425 10.07 17.41 -39.56
CA LEU A 425 9.14 18.49 -39.27
C LEU A 425 9.90 19.76 -38.86
N LEU A 426 9.24 20.92 -39.02
CA LEU A 426 9.80 22.24 -38.70
C LEU A 426 11.12 22.53 -39.43
N GLN A 427 11.17 22.32 -40.76
CA GLN A 427 12.41 22.39 -41.56
C GLN A 427 13.23 23.69 -41.43
N GLN A 428 12.60 24.82 -41.07
CA GLN A 428 13.30 26.10 -40.84
C GLN A 428 13.93 26.21 -39.45
N GLY A 429 13.60 25.28 -38.55
CA GLY A 429 14.00 25.27 -37.14
C GLY A 429 13.28 26.34 -36.31
N VAL A 430 13.16 26.09 -35.01
CA VAL A 430 12.57 27.00 -34.04
C VAL A 430 13.59 27.36 -32.96
N ASP A 431 13.63 28.60 -32.48
CA ASP A 431 14.62 29.04 -31.47
C ASP A 431 14.59 28.22 -30.18
N LYS A 432 13.41 27.89 -29.67
CA LYS A 432 13.27 27.31 -28.33
C LYS A 432 12.09 26.35 -28.21
N LEU A 433 12.38 25.13 -27.74
CA LEU A 433 11.39 24.22 -27.16
C LEU A 433 11.09 24.65 -25.72
N ILE A 434 9.83 24.82 -25.38
CA ILE A 434 9.40 25.22 -24.04
C ILE A 434 9.33 23.96 -23.16
N GLU A 435 10.15 23.92 -22.11
CA GLU A 435 10.16 22.80 -21.16
C GLU A 435 9.00 22.93 -20.16
N GLY A 436 8.42 21.80 -19.76
CA GLY A 436 7.34 21.72 -18.79
C GLY A 436 6.93 20.27 -18.49
N ASN A 437 6.09 20.08 -17.48
CA ASN A 437 5.62 18.75 -17.07
C ASN A 437 4.39 18.30 -17.88
N TYR A 438 4.49 18.29 -19.22
CA TYR A 438 3.39 17.84 -20.12
C TYR A 438 3.55 16.40 -20.62
N LEU A 439 4.53 15.67 -20.09
CA LEU A 439 5.02 14.40 -20.64
C LEU A 439 4.03 13.24 -20.50
N ASN A 440 3.28 13.22 -19.40
CA ASN A 440 2.35 12.12 -19.09
C ASN A 440 0.96 12.34 -19.69
N ASP A 441 0.65 13.56 -20.13
CA ASP A 441 -0.72 13.96 -20.44
C ASP A 441 -0.99 14.07 -21.95
N LEU A 442 0.06 14.16 -22.77
CA LEU A 442 -0.03 14.47 -24.20
C LEU A 442 0.99 13.68 -24.99
N ASN A 443 0.61 13.17 -26.15
CA ASN A 443 1.52 12.52 -27.10
C ASN A 443 1.80 13.48 -28.26
N ASP A 444 3.09 13.65 -28.59
CA ASP A 444 3.56 14.37 -29.79
C ASP A 444 3.19 15.86 -29.88
N ILE A 445 2.87 16.51 -28.75
CA ILE A 445 2.54 17.95 -28.71
C ILE A 445 3.69 18.74 -28.10
N TYR A 446 4.17 19.75 -28.84
CA TYR A 446 5.36 20.52 -28.51
C TYR A 446 5.05 22.04 -28.46
N PRO A 447 5.21 22.68 -27.29
CA PRO A 447 5.16 24.14 -27.18
C PRO A 447 6.49 24.77 -27.60
N PHE A 448 6.44 25.74 -28.51
CA PHE A 448 7.62 26.38 -29.09
C PHE A 448 7.57 27.91 -28.98
N GLU A 449 8.77 28.49 -28.95
CA GLU A 449 9.00 29.93 -29.12
C GLU A 449 10.02 30.18 -30.24
N ASP A 450 9.68 31.07 -31.18
CA ASP A 450 10.55 31.52 -32.27
C ASP A 450 10.51 33.04 -32.39
N ALA A 451 11.64 33.72 -32.20
CA ALA A 451 11.76 35.18 -32.23
C ALA A 451 10.65 35.91 -31.41
N GLY A 452 10.34 35.41 -30.21
CA GLY A 452 9.29 35.97 -29.34
C GLY A 452 7.85 35.69 -29.77
N LYS A 453 7.63 34.82 -30.75
CA LYS A 453 6.31 34.29 -31.12
C LYS A 453 6.12 32.93 -30.45
N TYR A 454 4.94 32.68 -29.91
CA TYR A 454 4.62 31.42 -29.22
C TYR A 454 3.62 30.61 -30.03
N GLY A 455 3.78 29.29 -30.01
CA GLY A 455 2.90 28.36 -30.71
C GLY A 455 2.92 26.97 -30.08
N LEU A 456 1.93 26.16 -30.46
CA LEU A 456 1.76 24.77 -30.03
C LEU A 456 1.66 23.89 -31.27
N PHE A 457 2.61 22.96 -31.44
CA PHE A 457 2.72 22.11 -32.61
C PHE A 457 2.36 20.67 -32.28
N ASP A 458 1.49 20.07 -33.08
CA ASP A 458 1.12 18.65 -33.01
C ASP A 458 1.90 17.92 -34.10
N ALA A 459 2.90 17.15 -33.69
CA ALA A 459 3.80 16.44 -34.60
C ALA A 459 3.14 15.22 -35.24
N ALA A 460 2.20 14.56 -34.54
CA ALA A 460 1.44 13.44 -35.10
C ALA A 460 0.53 13.89 -36.25
N GLN A 461 -0.13 15.05 -36.12
CA GLN A 461 -0.96 15.64 -37.18
C GLN A 461 -0.21 16.64 -38.07
N GLN A 462 1.08 16.86 -37.79
CA GLN A 462 1.98 17.75 -38.54
C GLN A 462 1.45 19.17 -38.73
N LYS A 463 0.82 19.73 -37.70
CA LYS A 463 0.19 21.06 -37.80
C LYS A 463 0.34 21.88 -36.53
N TRP A 464 0.27 23.19 -36.69
CA TRP A 464 0.16 24.10 -35.56
C TRP A 464 -1.27 24.08 -35.02
N LEU A 465 -1.43 23.62 -33.78
CA LEU A 465 -2.67 23.76 -33.01
C LEU A 465 -2.90 25.22 -32.62
N ILE A 466 -1.81 25.89 -32.23
CA ILE A 466 -1.74 27.35 -32.06
C ILE A 466 -0.59 27.85 -32.96
N PRO A 467 -0.87 28.61 -34.03
CA PRO A 467 0.17 29.13 -34.92
C PRO A 467 1.14 30.07 -34.20
N LEU A 468 2.43 29.98 -34.57
CA LEU A 468 3.47 30.92 -34.10
C LEU A 468 3.06 32.37 -34.42
N SER A 469 2.72 33.12 -33.37
CA SER A 469 2.31 34.52 -33.49
C SER A 469 2.65 35.31 -32.23
N HIS A 470 2.49 36.64 -32.30
CA HIS A 470 2.58 37.52 -31.14
C HIS A 470 1.23 37.65 -30.40
N GLN A 471 0.27 36.76 -30.67
CA GLN A 471 -1.01 36.73 -29.96
C GLN A 471 -0.80 36.46 -28.47
N PHE A 472 0.17 35.62 -28.13
CA PHE A 472 0.51 35.25 -26.76
C PHE A 472 1.94 35.65 -26.45
N GLU A 473 2.12 36.16 -25.23
CA GLU A 473 3.42 36.46 -24.63
C GLU A 473 4.05 35.19 -24.04
N ARG A 474 3.22 34.17 -23.77
CA ARG A 474 3.65 32.88 -23.22
C ARG A 474 2.59 31.79 -23.41
N ILE A 475 3.04 30.56 -23.64
CA ILE A 475 2.20 29.35 -23.58
C ILE A 475 2.89 28.38 -22.60
N GLU A 476 2.16 27.96 -21.57
CA GLU A 476 2.69 27.09 -20.49
C GLU A 476 1.74 25.94 -20.24
N HIS A 477 2.27 24.72 -20.06
CA HIS A 477 1.47 23.62 -19.56
C HIS A 477 1.04 23.88 -18.12
N VAL A 478 -0.21 23.54 -17.80
CA VAL A 478 -0.76 23.62 -16.44
C VAL A 478 -0.89 22.22 -15.85
N SER A 479 -1.80 21.41 -16.36
CA SER A 479 -2.06 20.02 -15.94
C SER A 479 -3.02 19.33 -16.93
N HIS A 480 -3.07 18.00 -16.96
CA HIS A 480 -4.08 17.20 -17.69
C HIS A 480 -4.23 17.58 -19.18
N GLY A 481 -3.13 17.99 -19.80
CA GLY A 481 -3.12 18.40 -21.21
C GLY A 481 -3.67 19.80 -21.49
N PHE A 482 -3.86 20.62 -20.45
CA PHE A 482 -4.22 22.02 -20.60
C PHE A 482 -2.99 22.92 -20.65
N PHE A 483 -3.01 23.88 -21.59
CA PHE A 483 -2.03 24.95 -21.66
C PHE A 483 -2.65 26.29 -21.32
N GLN A 484 -2.02 27.06 -20.44
CA GLN A 484 -2.35 28.47 -20.27
C GLN A 484 -1.67 29.29 -21.37
N CYS A 485 -2.49 30.04 -22.11
CA CYS A 485 -2.06 31.01 -23.11
C CYS A 485 -2.20 32.42 -22.51
N VAL A 486 -1.07 33.08 -22.28
CA VAL A 486 -1.00 34.41 -21.65
C VAL A 486 -0.89 35.48 -22.73
N ALA A 487 -1.82 36.44 -22.73
CA ALA A 487 -1.80 37.62 -23.58
C ALA A 487 -1.83 38.90 -22.72
N ALA A 488 -1.52 40.05 -23.32
CA ALA A 488 -1.62 41.34 -22.65
C ALA A 488 -3.03 41.65 -22.10
N THR A 489 -4.07 41.06 -22.71
CA THR A 489 -5.49 41.28 -22.37
C THR A 489 -6.05 40.31 -21.34
N GLY A 490 -5.30 39.27 -20.94
CA GLY A 490 -5.76 38.24 -20.01
C GLY A 490 -5.19 36.86 -20.31
N ARG A 491 -5.80 35.83 -19.73
CA ARG A 491 -5.37 34.43 -19.89
C ARG A 491 -6.49 33.59 -20.48
N SER A 492 -6.13 32.70 -21.39
CA SER A 492 -7.03 31.65 -21.88
C SER A 492 -6.40 30.29 -21.58
N TYR A 493 -7.20 29.23 -21.48
CA TYR A 493 -6.68 27.86 -21.55
C TYR A 493 -6.89 27.30 -22.95
N TYR A 494 -5.95 26.48 -23.40
CA TYR A 494 -6.07 25.61 -24.55
C TYR A 494 -6.14 24.18 -24.04
N ASP A 495 -7.22 23.48 -24.39
CA ASP A 495 -7.37 22.05 -24.15
C ASP A 495 -6.82 21.30 -25.36
N ALA A 496 -5.71 20.58 -25.18
CA ALA A 496 -5.10 19.83 -26.28
C ALA A 496 -5.88 18.58 -26.69
N GLN A 497 -6.73 18.02 -25.82
CA GLN A 497 -7.57 16.87 -26.14
C GLN A 497 -8.78 17.27 -26.98
N THR A 498 -9.49 18.33 -26.57
CA THR A 498 -10.69 18.81 -27.30
C THR A 498 -10.34 19.83 -28.39
N LYS A 499 -9.09 20.29 -28.45
CA LYS A 499 -8.57 21.31 -29.37
C LYS A 499 -9.29 22.66 -29.22
N TYR A 500 -9.78 22.94 -28.03
CA TYR A 500 -10.56 24.13 -27.71
C TYR A 500 -9.71 25.22 -27.06
N LEU A 501 -9.84 26.46 -27.54
CA LEU A 501 -9.25 27.65 -26.92
C LEU A 501 -10.34 28.44 -26.22
N SER A 502 -10.20 28.65 -24.91
CA SER A 502 -11.20 29.35 -24.11
C SER A 502 -11.24 30.86 -24.36
N GLU A 503 -12.33 31.48 -23.91
CA GLU A 503 -12.37 32.92 -23.66
C GLU A 503 -11.38 33.35 -22.56
N HIS A 504 -11.31 34.66 -22.30
CA HIS A 504 -10.39 35.24 -21.34
C HIS A 504 -10.87 35.15 -19.88
N PHE A 505 -9.92 34.83 -19.00
CA PHE A 505 -10.01 34.80 -17.55
C PHE A 505 -8.94 35.72 -16.95
N ASP A 506 -9.19 36.22 -15.75
CA ASP A 506 -8.24 37.03 -14.99
C ASP A 506 -7.06 36.17 -14.52
N TYR A 507 -7.36 34.92 -14.14
CA TYR A 507 -6.37 33.97 -13.66
C TYR A 507 -6.81 32.53 -13.93
N ILE A 508 -5.81 31.67 -14.13
CA ILE A 508 -5.96 30.22 -14.31
C ILE A 508 -4.93 29.57 -13.40
N ALA A 509 -5.38 28.60 -12.62
CA ALA A 509 -4.56 27.80 -11.72
C ALA A 509 -4.83 26.31 -11.96
N PRO A 510 -3.90 25.42 -11.57
CA PRO A 510 -4.17 23.99 -11.51
C PRO A 510 -5.42 23.67 -10.67
N ALA A 511 -5.97 22.47 -10.86
CA ALA A 511 -7.00 21.95 -9.97
C ALA A 511 -6.50 21.90 -8.52
N ILE A 512 -7.34 22.36 -7.59
CA ILE A 512 -7.11 22.11 -6.17
C ILE A 512 -7.61 20.70 -5.86
N LEU A 513 -6.72 19.85 -5.33
CA LEU A 513 -7.10 18.55 -4.80
C LEU A 513 -8.13 18.73 -3.68
N ARG A 514 -9.32 18.16 -3.86
CA ARG A 514 -10.39 18.10 -2.85
C ARG A 514 -10.31 16.75 -2.13
N TYR A 515 -10.84 16.67 -0.92
CA TYR A 515 -11.15 15.39 -0.26
C TYR A 515 -12.19 14.55 -1.03
N ASP A 516 -12.84 15.16 -2.01
CA ASP A 516 -13.70 14.52 -2.99
C ASP A 516 -12.91 14.36 -4.30
N LEU A 517 -12.42 13.16 -4.59
CA LEU A 517 -11.48 12.82 -5.67
C LEU A 517 -11.98 13.12 -7.11
N GLY A 518 -13.11 13.82 -7.29
CA GLY A 518 -13.86 13.83 -8.56
C GLY A 518 -14.04 15.16 -9.30
N LEU A 519 -13.50 16.32 -8.89
CA LEU A 519 -14.12 17.60 -9.28
C LEU A 519 -13.29 18.65 -10.03
N GLY A 520 -12.16 18.30 -10.65
CA GLY A 520 -11.75 19.09 -11.81
C GLY A 520 -10.28 19.09 -12.21
N GLN A 521 -10.02 19.67 -13.39
CA GLN A 521 -8.72 19.72 -14.06
C GLN A 521 -8.08 21.10 -13.98
N LEU A 522 -8.86 22.18 -13.88
CA LEU A 522 -8.40 23.57 -13.72
C LEU A 522 -9.30 24.39 -12.79
N THR A 523 -8.73 25.43 -12.17
CA THR A 523 -9.45 26.48 -11.44
C THR A 523 -9.30 27.82 -12.17
N LEU A 524 -10.40 28.54 -12.39
CA LEU A 524 -10.49 29.69 -13.28
C LEU A 524 -11.20 30.86 -12.58
N PHE A 525 -10.74 32.08 -12.81
CA PHE A 525 -11.26 33.28 -12.15
C PHE A 525 -11.63 34.36 -13.16
N LYS A 526 -12.82 34.93 -13.06
CA LYS A 526 -13.30 36.03 -13.92
C LYS A 526 -14.19 36.99 -13.11
N GLY A 527 -13.69 38.20 -12.85
CA GLY A 527 -14.35 39.18 -12.00
C GLY A 527 -14.52 38.66 -10.56
N LEU A 528 -15.77 38.49 -10.14
CA LEU A 528 -16.17 37.92 -8.84
C LEU A 528 -16.63 36.46 -8.97
N GLU A 529 -16.46 35.84 -10.13
CA GLU A 529 -16.90 34.47 -10.39
C GLU A 529 -15.70 33.52 -10.39
N LEU A 530 -15.87 32.38 -9.70
CA LEU A 530 -14.94 31.26 -9.73
C LEU A 530 -15.56 30.17 -10.61
N PHE A 531 -14.75 29.61 -11.50
CA PHE A 531 -15.11 28.47 -12.33
C PHE A 531 -14.10 27.35 -12.15
N PHE A 532 -14.48 26.13 -12.51
CA PHE A 532 -13.57 25.01 -12.62
C PHE A 532 -13.93 24.18 -13.85
N ILE A 533 -12.94 23.46 -14.38
CA ILE A 533 -13.15 22.45 -15.41
C ILE A 533 -13.37 21.12 -14.71
N ASN A 534 -14.52 20.47 -14.86
CA ASN A 534 -14.79 19.17 -14.22
C ASN A 534 -14.01 18.01 -14.91
N GLN A 535 -14.15 16.78 -14.39
CA GLN A 535 -13.48 15.60 -14.98
C GLN A 535 -13.95 15.29 -16.41
N GLN A 536 -15.17 15.71 -16.76
CA GLN A 536 -15.73 15.60 -18.11
C GLN A 536 -15.28 16.74 -19.05
N ARG A 537 -14.27 17.53 -18.66
CA ARG A 537 -13.73 18.68 -19.42
C ARG A 537 -14.76 19.79 -19.68
N GLN A 538 -15.75 19.95 -18.80
CA GLN A 538 -16.78 20.99 -18.92
C GLN A 538 -16.52 22.14 -17.93
N LEU A 539 -16.79 23.37 -18.39
CA LEU A 539 -16.68 24.57 -17.58
C LEU A 539 -17.92 24.73 -16.69
N GLU A 540 -17.70 24.72 -15.37
CA GLU A 540 -18.74 24.91 -14.37
C GLU A 540 -18.44 26.14 -13.52
N LYS A 541 -19.49 26.91 -13.20
CA LYS A 541 -19.40 27.99 -12.23
C LYS A 541 -19.52 27.41 -10.83
N ALA A 542 -18.65 27.85 -9.91
CA ALA A 542 -18.74 27.46 -8.53
C ALA A 542 -19.87 28.20 -7.81
N GLU A 543 -20.71 27.43 -7.13
CA GLU A 543 -21.72 27.95 -6.21
C GLU A 543 -21.06 28.51 -4.94
N PRO A 544 -21.71 29.43 -4.20
CA PRO A 544 -21.12 30.06 -3.01
C PRO A 544 -20.55 29.08 -1.97
N ASP A 545 -21.27 27.99 -1.67
CA ASP A 545 -20.78 26.94 -0.77
C ASP A 545 -19.48 26.30 -1.27
N GLN A 546 -19.37 26.08 -2.59
CA GLN A 546 -18.13 25.57 -3.18
C GLN A 546 -17.00 26.60 -3.03
N VAL A 547 -17.25 27.89 -3.23
CA VAL A 547 -16.22 28.93 -3.00
C VAL A 547 -15.73 28.91 -1.54
N GLY A 548 -16.62 28.68 -0.56
CA GLY A 548 -16.25 28.46 0.84
C GLY A 548 -15.40 27.20 1.05
N GLN A 549 -15.71 26.09 0.37
CA GLN A 549 -14.89 24.87 0.41
C GLN A 549 -13.51 25.09 -0.20
N PHE A 550 -13.40 25.88 -1.27
CA PHE A 550 -12.11 26.28 -1.85
C PHE A 550 -11.25 27.05 -0.83
N TYR A 551 -11.86 27.89 0.00
CA TYR A 551 -11.14 28.60 1.06
C TYR A 551 -10.54 27.66 2.10
N LEU A 552 -11.21 26.55 2.44
CA LEU A 552 -10.64 25.54 3.34
C LEU A 552 -9.41 24.85 2.76
N GLN A 553 -9.33 24.72 1.44
CA GLN A 553 -8.22 24.10 0.72
C GLN A 553 -7.19 25.11 0.20
N ARG A 554 -7.30 26.39 0.59
CA ARG A 554 -6.46 27.48 0.06
C ARG A 554 -4.96 27.17 0.16
N PHE A 555 -4.53 26.47 1.20
CA PHE A 555 -3.12 26.12 1.41
C PHE A 555 -2.56 25.08 0.42
N ASN A 556 -3.42 24.43 -0.37
CA ASN A 556 -2.98 23.54 -1.46
C ASN A 556 -2.54 24.32 -2.70
N PHE A 557 -2.86 25.62 -2.80
CA PHE A 557 -2.33 26.46 -3.85
C PHE A 557 -0.83 26.75 -3.63
N GLN A 558 -0.07 26.77 -4.72
CA GLN A 558 1.35 27.09 -4.66
C GLN A 558 1.62 28.58 -4.89
N ALA A 559 2.38 29.21 -3.98
CA ALA A 559 3.01 30.51 -4.11
C ALA A 559 2.10 31.64 -4.68
N LYS A 560 2.14 31.84 -6.00
CA LYS A 560 1.39 32.89 -6.72
C LYS A 560 -0.11 32.60 -6.78
N ASP A 561 -0.50 31.33 -6.88
CA ASP A 561 -1.90 30.92 -7.02
C ASP A 561 -2.65 31.18 -5.71
N PHE A 562 -1.98 30.91 -4.58
CA PHE A 562 -2.51 31.16 -3.25
C PHE A 562 -2.80 32.64 -3.03
N LYS A 563 -1.81 33.50 -3.33
CA LYS A 563 -1.97 34.96 -3.19
C LYS A 563 -3.10 35.51 -4.06
N PHE A 564 -3.25 34.98 -5.28
CA PHE A 564 -4.35 35.41 -6.15
C PHE A 564 -5.71 34.96 -5.57
N PHE A 565 -5.81 33.71 -5.13
CA PHE A 565 -7.02 33.18 -4.52
C PHE A 565 -7.43 33.95 -3.27
N GLU A 566 -6.50 34.29 -2.36
CA GLU A 566 -6.83 35.07 -1.16
C GLU A 566 -7.43 36.44 -1.50
N GLN A 567 -6.84 37.14 -2.48
CA GLN A 567 -7.36 38.43 -2.95
C GLN A 567 -8.72 38.29 -3.63
N PHE A 568 -8.91 37.23 -4.41
CA PHE A 568 -10.21 36.90 -4.99
C PHE A 568 -11.24 36.64 -3.89
N TYR A 569 -10.95 35.76 -2.94
CA TYR A 569 -11.87 35.34 -1.89
C TYR A 569 -12.28 36.52 -1.01
N LEU A 570 -11.35 37.40 -0.65
CA LEU A 570 -11.67 38.60 0.13
C LEU A 570 -12.65 39.50 -0.62
N ARG A 571 -12.39 39.79 -1.91
CA ARG A 571 -13.30 40.60 -2.73
C ARG A 571 -14.67 39.94 -2.89
N TRP A 572 -14.68 38.63 -3.13
CA TRP A 572 -15.90 37.84 -3.26
C TRP A 572 -16.72 37.87 -1.97
N LYS A 573 -16.11 37.58 -0.82
CA LYS A 573 -16.74 37.62 0.52
C LYS A 573 -17.29 39.01 0.83
N THR A 574 -16.52 40.07 0.57
CA THR A 574 -16.98 41.46 0.76
C THR A 574 -18.19 41.78 -0.14
N ALA A 575 -18.22 41.27 -1.37
CA ALA A 575 -19.33 41.49 -2.29
C ALA A 575 -20.61 40.74 -1.91
N GLN A 576 -20.52 39.61 -1.19
CA GLN A 576 -21.69 38.91 -0.66
C GLN A 576 -22.40 39.71 0.44
N GLY A 577 -21.66 40.50 1.23
CA GLY A 577 -22.24 41.29 2.31
C GLY A 577 -22.93 40.42 3.36
N ASP A 578 -24.10 40.86 3.83
CA ASP A 578 -24.80 40.24 4.98
C ASP A 578 -25.28 38.81 4.71
N ILE A 579 -25.54 38.44 3.45
CA ILE A 579 -26.03 37.10 3.08
C ILE A 579 -24.91 36.06 2.93
N TYR A 580 -23.65 36.43 3.18
CA TYR A 580 -22.50 35.52 3.04
C TYR A 580 -22.67 34.20 3.82
N PHE A 581 -23.13 34.29 5.07
CA PHE A 581 -23.29 33.12 5.92
C PHE A 581 -24.45 32.23 5.46
N ASP A 582 -25.55 32.82 5.00
CA ASP A 582 -26.74 32.10 4.51
C ASP A 582 -26.47 31.27 3.25
N GLN A 583 -25.45 31.66 2.47
CA GLN A 583 -25.07 31.01 1.23
C GLN A 583 -24.15 29.79 1.42
N LEU A 584 -23.53 29.64 2.60
CA LEU A 584 -22.65 28.52 2.93
C LEU A 584 -23.43 27.46 3.70
N LYS A 585 -23.17 26.18 3.45
CA LYS A 585 -23.78 25.09 4.22
C LYS A 585 -23.17 25.03 5.63
N ALA A 586 -23.98 24.65 6.61
CA ALA A 586 -23.59 24.34 7.99
C ALA A 586 -22.22 23.64 8.12
N LYS A 587 -22.01 22.55 7.36
CA LYS A 587 -20.74 21.79 7.40
C LYS A 587 -19.53 22.60 6.90
N THR A 588 -19.71 23.46 5.92
CA THR A 588 -18.65 24.35 5.42
C THR A 588 -18.33 25.42 6.46
N LEU A 589 -19.37 26.01 7.07
CA LEU A 589 -19.24 27.00 8.14
C LEU A 589 -18.51 26.43 9.36
N LEU A 590 -18.90 25.23 9.82
CA LEU A 590 -18.27 24.48 10.90
C LEU A 590 -16.75 24.32 10.65
N LYS A 591 -16.37 23.85 9.47
CA LYS A 591 -14.95 23.65 9.12
C LYS A 591 -14.17 24.96 9.07
N ILE A 592 -14.80 26.05 8.60
CA ILE A 592 -14.16 27.37 8.60
C ILE A 592 -13.97 27.85 10.05
N ALA A 593 -14.96 27.63 10.92
CA ALA A 593 -14.87 27.95 12.34
C ALA A 593 -13.70 27.21 13.01
N GLN A 594 -13.61 25.89 12.81
CA GLN A 594 -12.49 25.06 13.29
C GLN A 594 -11.14 25.58 12.78
N SER A 595 -11.04 25.95 11.50
CA SER A 595 -9.80 26.54 10.96
C SER A 595 -9.43 27.86 11.64
N PHE A 596 -10.38 28.70 12.06
CA PHE A 596 -10.08 29.91 12.82
C PHE A 596 -9.70 29.61 14.26
N GLU A 597 -10.37 28.65 14.90
CA GLU A 597 -10.06 28.19 16.25
C GLU A 597 -8.63 27.62 16.33
N GLU A 598 -8.22 26.76 15.38
CA GLU A 598 -6.86 26.21 15.28
C GLU A 598 -5.77 27.29 15.11
N HIS A 599 -6.14 28.49 14.65
CA HIS A 599 -5.23 29.62 14.46
C HIS A 599 -5.44 30.74 15.48
N ASP A 600 -6.10 30.43 16.61
CA ASP A 600 -6.37 31.34 17.73
C ASP A 600 -7.19 32.61 17.36
N ASP A 601 -7.92 32.62 16.24
CA ASP A 601 -8.87 33.69 15.89
C ASP A 601 -10.27 33.36 16.42
N ILE A 602 -10.38 33.36 17.74
CA ILE A 602 -11.58 32.94 18.48
C ILE A 602 -12.82 33.77 18.11
N ALA A 603 -12.65 35.07 17.82
CA ALA A 603 -13.76 35.93 17.45
C ALA A 603 -14.39 35.52 16.12
N GLN A 604 -13.57 35.20 15.11
CA GLN A 604 -14.06 34.66 13.85
C GLN A 604 -14.64 33.26 14.03
N ALA A 605 -13.97 32.38 14.78
CA ALA A 605 -14.47 31.03 15.03
C ALA A 605 -15.90 31.05 15.59
N ILE A 606 -16.18 31.86 16.60
CA ILE A 606 -17.51 32.01 17.20
C ILE A 606 -18.53 32.51 16.18
N GLN A 607 -18.18 33.48 15.33
CA GLN A 607 -19.09 33.99 14.31
C GLN A 607 -19.52 32.88 13.32
N TYR A 608 -18.57 32.06 12.87
CA TYR A 608 -18.85 30.96 11.95
C TYR A 608 -19.59 29.79 12.62
N TYR A 609 -19.21 29.43 13.86
CA TYR A 609 -19.97 28.45 14.63
C TYR A 609 -21.41 28.91 14.84
N GLN A 610 -21.64 30.17 15.21
CA GLN A 610 -22.99 30.69 15.40
C GLN A 610 -23.81 30.63 14.11
N ALA A 611 -23.23 30.99 12.97
CA ALA A 611 -23.89 30.87 11.68
C ALA A 611 -24.26 29.41 11.34
N ALA A 612 -23.42 28.44 11.70
CA ALA A 612 -23.74 27.02 11.55
C ALA A 612 -24.85 26.56 12.53
N VAL A 613 -24.83 27.05 13.76
CA VAL A 613 -25.91 26.82 14.76
C VAL A 613 -27.25 27.35 14.27
N ASP A 614 -27.28 28.53 13.65
CA ASP A 614 -28.49 29.13 13.09
C ASP A 614 -29.09 28.26 11.95
N GLN A 615 -28.27 27.38 11.35
CA GLN A 615 -28.68 26.36 10.38
C GLN A 615 -28.97 24.97 11.01
N GLY A 616 -28.92 24.84 12.33
CA GLY A 616 -29.22 23.60 13.06
C GLY A 616 -28.04 22.64 13.25
N ASP A 617 -26.80 23.09 13.04
CA ASP A 617 -25.61 22.25 13.16
C ASP A 617 -25.29 21.90 14.63
N CYS A 618 -25.46 20.62 14.98
CA CYS A 618 -25.28 20.16 16.35
C CYS A 618 -23.81 20.12 16.80
N GLU A 619 -22.88 19.91 15.87
CA GLU A 619 -21.44 19.89 16.19
C GLU A 619 -20.96 21.29 16.60
N SER A 620 -21.40 22.31 15.88
CA SER A 620 -21.14 23.72 16.21
C SER A 620 -21.78 24.14 17.53
N MET A 621 -22.97 23.61 17.86
CA MET A 621 -23.58 23.82 19.19
C MET A 621 -22.69 23.23 20.29
N VAL A 622 -22.20 22.00 20.12
CA VAL A 622 -21.30 21.37 21.09
C VAL A 622 -19.98 22.15 21.22
N ALA A 623 -19.40 22.61 20.11
CA ALA A 623 -18.17 23.40 20.10
C ALA A 623 -18.34 24.71 20.88
N LEU A 624 -19.37 25.51 20.58
CA LEU A 624 -19.67 26.73 21.33
C LEU A 624 -19.93 26.42 22.81
N GLY A 625 -20.65 25.33 23.10
CA GLY A 625 -20.88 24.88 24.46
C GLY A 625 -19.57 24.63 25.22
N LEU A 626 -18.61 23.93 24.60
CA LEU A 626 -17.30 23.65 25.18
C LEU A 626 -16.48 24.93 25.42
N MET A 627 -16.51 25.88 24.47
CA MET A 627 -15.81 27.15 24.61
C MET A 627 -16.27 27.93 25.86
N TYR A 628 -17.60 28.04 26.05
CA TYR A 628 -18.16 28.74 27.21
C TYR A 628 -18.07 27.95 28.51
N ASP A 629 -18.05 26.61 28.47
CA ASP A 629 -17.89 25.75 29.64
C ASP A 629 -16.45 25.78 30.18
N ASN A 630 -15.45 25.68 29.29
CA ASN A 630 -14.04 25.67 29.68
C ASN A 630 -13.54 27.06 30.09
N GLY A 631 -14.00 28.12 29.42
CA GLY A 631 -13.59 29.50 29.72
C GLY A 631 -12.15 29.86 29.36
N GLU A 632 -11.44 29.00 28.60
CA GLU A 632 -10.04 29.21 28.23
C GLU A 632 -9.89 30.23 27.09
N SER A 633 -10.76 30.14 26.08
CA SER A 633 -10.76 31.00 24.89
C SER A 633 -11.72 32.19 24.98
N VAL A 634 -12.72 32.11 25.86
CA VAL A 634 -13.73 33.14 26.11
C VAL A 634 -14.03 33.22 27.60
N GLU A 635 -14.68 34.29 28.07
CA GLU A 635 -15.16 34.33 29.45
C GLU A 635 -16.13 33.17 29.71
N GLN A 636 -15.86 32.40 30.78
CA GLN A 636 -16.66 31.25 31.16
C GLN A 636 -18.12 31.66 31.41
N ASP A 637 -19.05 30.99 30.76
CA ASP A 637 -20.49 31.22 30.90
C ASP A 637 -21.24 29.88 30.84
N TYR A 638 -21.40 29.27 32.01
CA TYR A 638 -22.10 28.00 32.13
C TYR A 638 -23.56 28.06 31.67
N THR A 639 -24.20 29.24 31.69
CA THR A 639 -25.60 29.38 31.25
C THR A 639 -25.69 29.26 29.74
N ARG A 640 -24.77 29.89 29.01
CA ARG A 640 -24.65 29.71 27.55
C ARG A 640 -24.26 28.29 27.19
N ALA A 641 -23.26 27.73 27.87
CA ALA A 641 -22.83 26.36 27.64
C ALA A 641 -23.99 25.36 27.79
N LEU A 642 -24.74 25.48 28.90
CA LEU A 642 -25.92 24.66 29.17
C LEU A 642 -26.96 24.78 28.05
N ASN A 643 -27.23 26.01 27.59
CA ASN A 643 -28.20 26.25 26.52
C ASN A 643 -27.78 25.56 25.21
N TYR A 644 -26.52 25.68 24.79
CA TYR A 644 -26.04 25.01 23.57
C TYR A 644 -26.07 23.48 23.71
N TYR A 645 -25.65 22.93 24.86
CA TYR A 645 -25.72 21.47 25.08
C TYR A 645 -27.16 20.95 25.10
N GLN A 646 -28.10 21.71 25.66
CA GLN A 646 -29.53 21.36 25.62
C GLN A 646 -30.07 21.34 24.18
N GLN A 647 -29.72 22.34 23.36
CA GLN A 647 -30.12 22.38 21.95
C GLN A 647 -29.55 21.18 21.18
N ALA A 648 -28.25 20.92 21.30
CA ALA A 648 -27.59 19.78 20.65
C ALA A 648 -28.20 18.44 21.09
N ALA A 649 -28.44 18.26 22.39
CA ALA A 649 -29.09 17.08 22.95
C ALA A 649 -30.51 16.88 22.40
N HIS A 650 -31.30 17.96 22.30
CA HIS A 650 -32.67 17.90 21.76
C HIS A 650 -32.71 17.48 20.29
N LEU A 651 -31.67 17.82 19.52
CA LEU A 651 -31.49 17.40 18.14
C LEU A 651 -30.85 16.00 18.00
N GLY A 652 -30.68 15.27 19.10
CA GLY A 652 -30.19 13.89 19.10
C GLY A 652 -28.67 13.75 19.03
N ASN A 653 -27.91 14.79 19.37
CA ASN A 653 -26.45 14.72 19.39
C ASN A 653 -25.93 14.01 20.65
N ALA A 654 -25.13 12.96 20.46
CA ALA A 654 -24.60 12.15 21.56
C ALA A 654 -23.66 12.93 22.49
N TRP A 655 -22.80 13.80 21.94
CA TRP A 655 -21.90 14.67 22.72
C TRP A 655 -22.66 15.75 23.48
N GLY A 656 -23.71 16.32 22.88
CA GLY A 656 -24.64 17.24 23.56
C GLY A 656 -25.24 16.60 24.81
N TRP A 657 -25.74 15.35 24.71
CA TRP A 657 -26.23 14.60 25.86
C TRP A 657 -25.16 14.30 26.90
N ASN A 658 -23.95 13.93 26.49
CA ASN A 658 -22.84 13.69 27.43
C ASN A 658 -22.52 14.96 28.23
N ASN A 659 -22.34 16.09 27.54
CA ASN A 659 -21.93 17.33 28.17
C ASN A 659 -23.04 17.91 29.04
N LEU A 660 -24.30 17.80 28.62
CA LEU A 660 -25.45 18.11 29.47
C LEU A 660 -25.46 17.27 30.76
N GLY A 661 -25.11 15.99 30.67
CA GLY A 661 -24.93 15.13 31.84
C GLY A 661 -23.82 15.63 32.79
N CYS A 662 -22.70 16.09 32.24
CA CYS A 662 -21.63 16.70 33.03
C CYS A 662 -22.08 18.01 33.72
N MET A 663 -22.89 18.84 33.06
CA MET A 663 -23.42 20.08 33.66
C MET A 663 -24.28 19.77 34.89
N TYR A 664 -25.20 18.79 34.78
CA TYR A 664 -26.02 18.34 35.90
C TYR A 664 -25.20 17.68 37.02
N LEU A 665 -24.15 16.93 36.66
CA LEU A 665 -23.28 16.29 37.64
C LEU A 665 -22.52 17.30 38.50
N LYS A 666 -22.01 18.37 37.88
CA LYS A 666 -21.20 19.40 38.55
C LYS A 666 -22.03 20.56 39.12
N GLY A 667 -23.29 20.70 38.72
CA GLY A 667 -24.12 21.87 39.06
C GLY A 667 -23.64 23.15 38.36
N HIS A 668 -23.10 23.03 37.16
CA HIS A 668 -22.61 24.16 36.38
C HIS A 668 -23.76 24.81 35.60
N GLY A 669 -24.10 26.06 35.93
CA GLY A 669 -25.20 26.80 35.27
C GLY A 669 -26.60 26.26 35.55
N VAL A 670 -26.71 25.20 36.35
CA VAL A 670 -27.95 24.53 36.77
C VAL A 670 -27.73 23.92 38.15
N ASP A 671 -28.80 23.72 38.93
CA ASP A 671 -28.69 23.00 40.20
C ASP A 671 -28.16 21.57 39.97
N GLN A 672 -27.26 21.12 40.84
CA GLN A 672 -26.71 19.77 40.77
C GLN A 672 -27.83 18.72 40.85
N ASN A 673 -27.84 17.78 39.89
CA ASN A 673 -28.83 16.72 39.84
C ASN A 673 -28.24 15.42 39.26
N ILE A 674 -27.82 14.54 40.15
CA ILE A 674 -27.15 13.27 39.80
C ILE A 674 -28.06 12.36 38.96
N GLN A 675 -29.37 12.32 39.24
CA GLN A 675 -30.30 11.49 38.47
C GLN A 675 -30.42 11.98 37.03
N GLN A 676 -30.55 13.30 36.82
CA GLN A 676 -30.57 13.87 35.47
C GLN A 676 -29.24 13.66 34.74
N ALA A 677 -28.10 13.73 35.45
CA ALA A 677 -26.80 13.40 34.87
C ALA A 677 -26.76 11.96 34.35
N ILE A 678 -27.20 10.99 35.15
CA ILE A 678 -27.27 9.56 34.77
C ILE A 678 -28.19 9.36 33.56
N ASP A 679 -29.36 10.00 33.54
CA ASP A 679 -30.31 9.88 32.43
C ASP A 679 -29.69 10.45 31.14
N CYS A 680 -29.02 11.61 31.22
CA CYS A 680 -28.31 12.19 30.10
C CYS A 680 -27.18 11.27 29.58
N PHE A 681 -26.36 10.70 30.47
CA PHE A 681 -25.33 9.76 30.07
C PHE A 681 -25.94 8.51 29.41
N LYS A 682 -27.03 7.96 29.94
CA LYS A 682 -27.72 6.81 29.31
C LYS A 682 -28.24 7.13 27.92
N GLN A 683 -28.82 8.32 27.70
CA GLN A 683 -29.23 8.77 26.37
C GLN A 683 -28.04 8.89 25.41
N SER A 684 -26.95 9.51 25.88
CA SER A 684 -25.70 9.63 25.11
C SER A 684 -25.13 8.26 24.69
N ILE A 685 -25.17 7.28 25.59
CA ILE A 685 -24.73 5.90 25.34
C ILE A 685 -25.62 5.20 24.30
N GLN A 686 -26.94 5.41 24.33
CA GLN A 686 -27.84 4.87 23.31
C GLN A 686 -27.52 5.41 21.91
N LEU A 687 -26.98 6.63 21.84
CA LEU A 687 -26.52 7.28 20.61
C LEU A 687 -25.05 6.93 20.25
N GLY A 688 -24.42 5.99 20.96
CA GLY A 688 -23.10 5.45 20.62
C GLY A 688 -21.90 6.26 21.14
N ASN A 689 -22.06 7.05 22.21
CA ASN A 689 -20.95 7.78 22.81
C ASN A 689 -20.27 6.98 23.94
N GLY A 690 -19.03 6.54 23.70
CA GLY A 690 -18.24 5.80 24.68
C GLY A 690 -17.65 6.67 25.81
N GLN A 691 -17.52 7.99 25.63
CA GLN A 691 -17.14 8.89 26.72
C GLN A 691 -18.22 8.92 27.81
N ALA A 692 -19.50 8.88 27.42
CA ALA A 692 -20.61 8.79 28.37
C ALA A 692 -20.62 7.44 29.11
N CYS A 693 -20.21 6.34 28.46
CA CYS A 693 -19.94 5.07 29.16
C CYS A 693 -18.86 5.26 30.23
N LYS A 694 -17.74 5.90 29.89
CA LYS A 694 -16.64 6.16 30.83
C LYS A 694 -17.07 7.04 32.01
N ASN A 695 -17.82 8.12 31.75
CA ASN A 695 -18.33 9.03 32.78
C ASN A 695 -19.30 8.32 33.75
N LEU A 696 -20.24 7.53 33.21
CA LEU A 696 -21.18 6.77 34.02
C LEU A 696 -20.48 5.65 34.81
N ALA A 697 -19.47 5.00 34.21
CA ALA A 697 -18.64 4.01 34.90
C ALA A 697 -17.88 4.63 36.08
N GLY A 698 -17.32 5.84 35.90
CA GLY A 698 -16.66 6.61 36.96
C GLY A 698 -17.57 6.86 38.16
N LEU A 699 -18.81 7.29 37.93
CA LEU A 699 -19.79 7.52 39.01
C LEU A 699 -20.01 6.28 39.88
N TYR A 700 -20.24 5.13 39.25
CA TYR A 700 -20.45 3.87 39.97
C TYR A 700 -19.16 3.33 40.60
N TYR A 701 -18.00 3.60 39.98
CA TYR A 701 -16.71 3.19 40.49
C TYR A 701 -16.30 3.97 41.75
N ASP A 702 -16.47 5.29 41.74
CA ASP A 702 -16.09 6.16 42.86
C ASP A 702 -17.06 6.02 44.05
N GLY A 703 -18.35 5.86 43.77
CA GLY A 703 -19.37 5.67 44.82
C GLY A 703 -19.58 6.88 45.74
N VAL A 704 -19.17 8.08 45.30
CA VAL A 704 -19.28 9.32 46.08
C VAL A 704 -20.69 9.90 46.00
N GLU A 705 -21.22 10.00 44.78
CA GLU A 705 -22.52 10.63 44.48
C GLU A 705 -23.67 9.61 44.36
N VAL A 706 -23.32 8.32 44.21
CA VAL A 706 -24.24 7.18 44.10
C VAL A 706 -23.69 6.01 44.92
N GLU A 707 -24.53 5.02 45.22
CA GLU A 707 -24.03 3.76 45.82
C GLU A 707 -22.99 3.11 44.88
N GLN A 708 -21.84 2.73 45.44
CA GLN A 708 -20.76 2.12 44.67
C GLN A 708 -21.23 0.79 44.05
N ASP A 709 -21.06 0.67 42.75
CA ASP A 709 -21.40 -0.54 42.00
C ASP A 709 -20.23 -0.89 41.05
N LEU A 710 -19.32 -1.71 41.55
CA LEU A 710 -18.14 -2.14 40.78
C LEU A 710 -18.49 -3.10 39.64
N GLU A 711 -19.69 -3.70 39.61
CA GLU A 711 -20.14 -4.54 38.50
C GLU A 711 -20.66 -3.65 37.36
N ALA A 712 -21.52 -2.69 37.68
CA ALA A 712 -21.98 -1.69 36.72
C ALA A 712 -20.81 -0.87 36.15
N ALA A 713 -19.89 -0.43 37.01
CA ALA A 713 -18.69 0.28 36.57
C ALA A 713 -17.87 -0.54 35.56
N GLN A 714 -17.66 -1.82 35.84
CA GLN A 714 -16.93 -2.71 34.94
C GLN A 714 -17.66 -2.89 33.59
N ASP A 715 -18.99 -3.09 33.59
CA ASP A 715 -19.77 -3.20 32.34
C ASP A 715 -19.61 -1.95 31.48
N TYR A 716 -19.81 -0.77 32.07
CA TYR A 716 -19.72 0.48 31.34
C TYR A 716 -18.29 0.77 30.85
N TYR A 717 -17.24 0.51 31.63
CA TYR A 717 -15.86 0.64 31.15
C TYR A 717 -15.55 -0.34 30.00
N GLN A 718 -16.03 -1.58 30.05
CA GLN A 718 -15.87 -2.53 28.95
C GLN A 718 -16.63 -2.09 27.69
N ARG A 719 -17.79 -1.46 27.84
CA ARG A 719 -18.55 -0.87 26.72
C ARG A 719 -17.89 0.37 26.15
N ALA A 720 -17.20 1.16 26.97
CA ALA A 720 -16.38 2.27 26.52
C ALA A 720 -15.20 1.78 25.66
N GLU A 721 -14.49 0.73 26.09
CA GLU A 721 -13.41 0.09 25.31
C GLU A 721 -13.88 -0.43 23.94
N LYS A 722 -15.08 -1.05 23.88
CA LYS A 722 -15.69 -1.49 22.60
C LYS A 722 -16.00 -0.33 21.64
N GLN A 723 -16.09 0.89 22.17
CA GLN A 723 -16.31 2.13 21.42
C GLN A 723 -15.01 2.93 21.28
N LEU A 724 -13.84 2.32 21.53
CA LEU A 724 -12.51 2.91 21.42
C LEU A 724 -12.20 4.02 22.44
N TYR A 725 -12.91 4.05 23.58
CA TYR A 725 -12.58 4.89 24.72
C TYR A 725 -11.82 4.08 25.75
N PHE A 726 -10.49 4.21 25.73
CA PHE A 726 -9.60 3.40 26.56
C PHE A 726 -9.77 3.70 28.06
N CYS A 727 -10.02 2.64 28.82
CA CYS A 727 -10.28 2.59 30.26
C CYS A 727 -9.44 1.49 30.94
N GLY A 728 -8.29 1.16 30.35
CA GLY A 728 -7.43 0.06 30.76
C GLY A 728 -6.92 0.18 32.20
N GLU A 729 -6.59 1.38 32.66
CA GLU A 729 -6.15 1.61 34.05
C GLU A 729 -7.28 1.33 35.05
N GLN A 730 -8.48 1.86 34.81
CA GLN A 730 -9.64 1.68 35.69
C GLN A 730 -10.09 0.22 35.72
N LEU A 731 -10.06 -0.47 34.58
CA LEU A 731 -10.34 -1.89 34.49
C LEU A 731 -9.25 -2.74 35.18
N ALA A 732 -7.99 -2.33 35.11
CA ALA A 732 -6.90 -2.98 35.83
C ALA A 732 -7.09 -2.86 37.34
N ASP A 733 -7.45 -1.68 37.83
CA ASP A 733 -7.74 -1.49 39.25
C ASP A 733 -8.92 -2.34 39.72
N LEU A 734 -10.02 -2.33 38.95
CA LEU A 734 -11.19 -3.16 39.21
C LEU A 734 -10.83 -4.65 39.28
N TYR A 735 -10.06 -5.16 38.31
CA TYR A 735 -9.63 -6.56 38.33
C TYR A 735 -8.71 -6.86 39.50
N TYR A 736 -7.82 -5.93 39.88
CA TYR A 736 -6.96 -6.09 41.04
C TYR A 736 -7.77 -6.18 42.35
N ARG A 737 -8.70 -5.24 42.57
CA ARG A 737 -9.57 -5.23 43.78
C ARG A 737 -10.47 -6.45 43.90
N LYS A 738 -10.97 -6.95 42.76
CA LYS A 738 -11.79 -8.17 42.70
C LYS A 738 -10.98 -9.46 42.75
N ALA A 739 -9.65 -9.37 42.92
CA ALA A 739 -8.73 -10.50 42.85
C ALA A 739 -8.82 -11.30 41.54
N ALA A 740 -9.25 -10.66 40.44
CA ALA A 740 -9.37 -11.23 39.11
C ALA A 740 -8.04 -11.14 38.34
N TYR A 741 -6.97 -11.68 38.92
CA TYR A 741 -5.59 -11.48 38.46
C TYR A 741 -5.32 -12.03 37.05
N ASP A 742 -6.05 -13.06 36.62
CA ASP A 742 -5.96 -13.57 35.24
C ASP A 742 -6.44 -12.56 34.19
N GLN A 743 -7.52 -11.82 34.50
CA GLN A 743 -8.04 -10.78 33.61
C GLN A 743 -7.13 -9.56 33.64
N LEU A 744 -6.63 -9.20 34.83
CA LEU A 744 -5.63 -8.15 34.98
C LEU A 744 -4.37 -8.43 34.15
N ALA A 745 -3.79 -9.63 34.26
CA ALA A 745 -2.58 -10.01 33.55
C ALA A 745 -2.75 -10.08 32.02
N LYS A 746 -3.98 -10.25 31.53
CA LYS A 746 -4.30 -10.12 30.09
C LYS A 746 -4.41 -8.64 29.71
N LEU A 747 -5.11 -7.85 30.51
CA LEU A 747 -5.38 -6.45 30.23
C LEU A 747 -4.10 -5.61 30.20
N ILE A 748 -3.22 -5.73 31.21
CA ILE A 748 -1.99 -4.93 31.29
C ILE A 748 -0.98 -5.25 30.17
N LYS A 749 -1.19 -6.31 29.38
CA LYS A 749 -0.36 -6.56 28.18
C LYS A 749 -0.75 -5.71 26.99
N ARG A 750 -1.96 -5.14 27.01
CA ARG A 750 -2.47 -4.25 25.95
C ARG A 750 -2.04 -2.79 26.16
N ASP A 751 -1.49 -2.45 27.33
CA ASP A 751 -0.96 -1.12 27.65
C ASP A 751 0.41 -0.93 26.99
N LYS A 752 0.39 -0.51 25.71
CA LYS A 752 1.61 -0.25 24.92
C LYS A 752 2.42 0.95 25.42
N THR A 753 1.80 1.78 26.26
CA THR A 753 2.40 2.98 26.85
C THR A 753 3.10 2.72 28.19
N ASP A 754 2.98 1.50 28.73
CA ASP A 754 3.47 1.13 30.07
C ASP A 754 2.93 2.04 31.20
N ALA A 755 1.81 2.72 30.95
CA ALA A 755 1.22 3.74 31.80
C ALA A 755 0.86 3.22 33.20
N TYR A 756 0.18 2.08 33.27
CA TYR A 756 -0.26 1.48 34.54
C TYR A 756 0.26 0.05 34.72
N THR A 757 0.90 -0.51 33.70
CA THR A 757 1.41 -1.89 33.71
C THR A 757 2.43 -2.14 34.81
N ALA A 758 3.36 -1.20 35.01
CA ALA A 758 4.44 -1.35 35.98
C ALA A 758 3.92 -1.46 37.42
N ILE A 759 2.94 -0.62 37.81
CA ILE A 759 2.38 -0.67 39.17
C ILE A 759 1.73 -2.03 39.46
N TYR A 760 0.92 -2.55 38.54
CA TYR A 760 0.23 -3.82 38.76
C TYR A 760 1.17 -5.04 38.71
N TYR A 761 2.23 -5.03 37.89
CA TYR A 761 3.29 -6.05 38.00
C TYR A 761 4.00 -5.96 39.35
N GLY A 762 4.33 -4.76 39.83
CA GLY A 762 4.95 -4.54 41.14
C GLY A 762 4.12 -5.15 42.27
N LEU A 763 2.84 -4.78 42.33
CA LEU A 763 1.89 -5.29 43.32
C LEU A 763 1.72 -6.82 43.27
N MET A 764 1.57 -7.39 42.07
CA MET A 764 1.42 -8.84 41.90
C MET A 764 2.68 -9.62 42.33
N TYR A 765 3.88 -9.12 42.01
CA TYR A 765 5.13 -9.75 42.46
C TYR A 765 5.38 -9.57 43.96
N GLU A 766 4.96 -8.46 44.55
CA GLU A 766 5.11 -8.21 45.99
C GLU A 766 4.20 -9.12 46.82
N ALA A 767 2.93 -9.23 46.44
CA ALA A 767 1.94 -10.04 47.13
C ALA A 767 2.01 -11.55 46.76
N GLY A 768 2.67 -11.89 45.65
CA GLY A 768 2.69 -13.25 45.13
C GLY A 768 1.36 -13.66 44.49
N HIS A 769 0.64 -12.71 43.90
CA HIS A 769 -0.59 -12.94 43.14
C HIS A 769 -0.27 -13.12 41.65
N GLN A 770 -0.87 -14.10 40.98
CA GLN A 770 -0.57 -14.54 39.60
C GLN A 770 0.86 -15.07 39.38
N PHE A 771 1.86 -14.50 40.05
CA PHE A 771 3.26 -14.86 39.99
C PHE A 771 3.75 -15.26 41.37
N LYS A 772 4.82 -16.07 41.43
CA LYS A 772 5.50 -16.33 42.69
C LYS A 772 6.06 -15.03 43.27
N GLN A 773 5.89 -14.83 44.57
CA GLN A 773 6.41 -13.66 45.28
C GLN A 773 7.90 -13.43 44.94
N ASN A 774 8.21 -12.22 44.50
CA ASN A 774 9.55 -11.80 44.12
C ASN A 774 9.75 -10.31 44.40
N ILE A 775 10.19 -10.01 45.62
CA ILE A 775 10.39 -8.64 46.10
C ILE A 775 11.40 -7.86 45.26
N LYS A 776 12.44 -8.52 44.73
CA LYS A 776 13.42 -7.86 43.85
C LYS A 776 12.77 -7.36 42.56
N LYS A 777 11.92 -8.17 41.93
CA LYS A 777 11.17 -7.77 40.74
C LYS A 777 10.11 -6.72 41.09
N ALA A 778 9.43 -6.86 42.22
CA ALA A 778 8.47 -5.87 42.68
C ALA A 778 9.11 -4.48 42.80
N ILE A 779 10.28 -4.38 43.45
CA ILE A 779 11.07 -3.14 43.56
C ILE A 779 11.41 -2.57 42.18
N GLN A 780 11.83 -3.39 41.21
CA GLN A 780 12.15 -2.91 39.85
C GLN A 780 10.94 -2.31 39.14
N TYR A 781 9.78 -2.97 39.24
CA TYR A 781 8.55 -2.49 38.64
C TYR A 781 7.97 -1.27 39.38
N PHE A 782 8.17 -1.19 40.69
CA PHE A 782 7.86 -0.01 41.50
C PHE A 782 8.68 1.21 41.11
N GLU A 783 10.00 1.06 40.92
CA GLU A 783 10.83 2.15 40.41
C GLU A 783 10.35 2.60 39.03
N LYS A 784 10.03 1.66 38.13
CA LYS A 784 9.50 1.96 36.80
C LYS A 784 8.13 2.65 36.84
N ALA A 785 7.25 2.27 37.78
CA ALA A 785 5.93 2.88 37.90
C ALA A 785 6.00 4.38 38.26
N LEU A 786 7.04 4.79 38.98
CA LEU A 786 7.27 6.19 39.34
C LEU A 786 7.81 7.04 38.18
N ASP A 787 8.20 6.44 37.05
CA ASP A 787 8.47 7.19 35.82
C ASP A 787 7.17 7.79 35.23
N TYR A 788 6.01 7.26 35.63
CA TYR A 788 4.70 7.64 35.09
C TYR A 788 3.82 8.41 36.09
N ALA A 789 3.73 7.96 37.34
CA ALA A 789 2.90 8.63 38.35
C ALA A 789 3.40 8.42 39.78
N ASP A 790 3.08 9.37 40.66
CA ASP A 790 3.47 9.35 42.07
C ASP A 790 2.57 8.44 42.91
N TYR A 791 2.85 7.15 42.89
CA TYR A 791 2.13 6.18 43.71
C TYR A 791 2.62 6.22 45.17
N HIS A 792 1.82 6.79 46.08
CA HIS A 792 2.15 6.90 47.52
C HIS A 792 2.51 5.55 48.16
N TYR A 793 1.78 4.49 47.80
CA TYR A 793 2.09 3.14 48.26
C TYR A 793 3.50 2.71 47.86
N VAL A 794 3.85 2.92 46.58
CA VAL A 794 5.14 2.55 46.02
C VAL A 794 6.28 3.29 46.70
N LEU A 795 6.16 4.61 46.85
CA LEU A 795 7.17 5.43 47.52
C LEU A 795 7.42 4.97 48.96
N LYS A 796 6.35 4.65 49.71
CA LYS A 796 6.48 4.05 51.06
C LYS A 796 7.20 2.70 51.02
N GLN A 797 6.83 1.82 50.09
CA GLN A 797 7.48 0.52 49.96
C GLN A 797 8.95 0.65 49.59
N LEU A 798 9.33 1.54 48.66
CA LEU A 798 10.73 1.75 48.29
C LEU A 798 11.55 2.32 49.46
N LEU A 799 11.00 3.24 50.26
CA LEU A 799 11.67 3.71 51.49
C LEU A 799 11.87 2.57 52.50
N PHE A 800 10.84 1.73 52.71
CA PHE A 800 10.94 0.56 53.57
C PHE A 800 12.01 -0.43 53.06
N TYR A 801 11.99 -0.80 51.78
CA TYR A 801 12.92 -1.75 51.20
C TYR A 801 14.37 -1.25 51.21
N TYR A 802 14.62 0.02 50.90
CA TYR A 802 15.98 0.54 50.86
C TYR A 802 16.51 1.02 52.22
N GLY A 803 15.64 1.33 53.18
CA GLY A 803 16.00 1.80 54.51
C GLY A 803 16.04 0.70 55.58
N GLU A 804 14.96 -0.08 55.66
CA GLU A 804 14.67 -0.99 56.78
C GLU A 804 14.87 -2.47 56.43
N SER A 805 14.63 -2.89 55.19
CA SER A 805 14.79 -4.30 54.79
C SER A 805 16.25 -4.75 54.89
N GLU A 806 16.51 -5.84 55.61
CA GLU A 806 17.86 -6.42 55.73
C GLU A 806 18.41 -6.93 54.39
N GLN A 807 17.53 -7.36 53.49
CA GLN A 807 17.92 -7.99 52.22
C GLN A 807 18.15 -6.97 51.09
N PHE A 808 17.37 -5.89 51.05
CA PHE A 808 17.37 -4.95 49.93
C PHE A 808 17.94 -3.57 50.29
N LYS A 809 18.48 -3.42 51.50
CA LYS A 809 19.05 -2.17 52.00
C LYS A 809 19.98 -1.50 50.99
N ASN A 810 19.72 -0.25 50.67
CA ASN A 810 20.56 0.56 49.80
C ASN A 810 20.50 2.04 50.23
N PRO A 811 21.47 2.53 51.02
CA PRO A 811 21.46 3.89 51.54
C PRO A 811 21.44 4.97 50.47
N ALA A 812 22.04 4.72 49.30
CA ALA A 812 22.05 5.68 48.19
C ALA A 812 20.67 5.82 47.56
N LYS A 813 20.00 4.69 47.27
CA LYS A 813 18.64 4.71 46.73
C LYS A 813 17.60 5.20 47.74
N TYR A 814 17.75 4.86 49.03
CA TYR A 814 16.93 5.41 50.11
C TYR A 814 17.00 6.95 50.14
N LYS A 815 18.22 7.50 50.08
CA LYS A 815 18.42 8.95 50.03
C LYS A 815 17.84 9.57 48.76
N HIS A 816 17.98 8.91 47.61
CA HIS A 816 17.41 9.35 46.35
C HIS A 816 15.88 9.50 46.43
N TRP A 817 15.17 8.45 46.85
CA TRP A 817 13.70 8.48 46.93
C TRP A 817 13.19 9.41 48.03
N LYS A 818 13.90 9.54 49.15
CA LYS A 818 13.57 10.55 50.16
C LYS A 818 13.68 11.98 49.61
N ASN A 819 14.77 12.27 48.89
CA ASN A 819 14.93 13.56 48.24
C ASN A 819 13.87 13.81 47.16
N TYR A 820 13.46 12.77 46.41
CA TYR A 820 12.38 12.86 45.42
C TYR A 820 11.06 13.25 46.08
N ILE A 821 10.69 12.61 47.20
CA ILE A 821 9.49 12.93 47.99
C ILE A 821 9.54 14.37 48.50
N ASP A 822 10.67 14.79 49.09
CA ASP A 822 10.84 16.13 49.64
C ASP A 822 10.81 17.21 48.53
N SER A 823 11.39 16.93 47.36
CA SER A 823 11.48 17.89 46.24
C SER A 823 10.18 18.06 45.47
N ASN A 824 9.32 17.04 45.48
CA ASN A 824 8.00 17.08 44.85
C ASN A 824 6.86 17.34 45.87
N GLU A 825 7.19 17.72 47.11
CA GLU A 825 6.24 18.02 48.19
C GLU A 825 5.22 16.90 48.48
N ILE A 826 5.61 15.63 48.27
CA ILE A 826 4.72 14.47 48.40
C ILE A 826 4.47 14.15 49.88
N GLN A 827 3.21 14.19 50.31
CA GLN A 827 2.82 13.86 51.68
C GLN A 827 2.49 12.37 51.84
N LEU A 828 3.44 11.62 52.42
CA LEU A 828 3.24 10.23 52.81
C LEU A 828 2.58 10.16 54.21
N SER A 829 1.26 10.36 54.30
CA SER A 829 0.50 10.30 55.56
C SER A 829 0.32 8.89 56.12
#